data_AF-A0A4Q7V9S3-F1
#
_entry.id   AF-A0A4Q7V9S3-F1
#
_cell.length_a   1.000
_cell.length_b   1.000
_cell.length_c   1.000
_cell.angle_alpha   90.00
_cell.angle_beta   90.00
_cell.angle_gamma   90.00
#
_symmetry.space_group_name_H-M   'P 1'
#
loop_
_entity.id
_entity.type
_entity.pdbx_description
1 polymer ?
#
loop_
_entity_poly.entity_id
_entity_poly.type
_entity_poly.pdbx_seq_one_letter_code
_entity_poly.pdbx_strand_id
1 'polypeptide(L)'
;MSLEAVVTDAAREPQAADLRHRPAHRERARSAPPLLRGAMTPRPWRGFWPGLAITLLALLLGRDTVQPLAAPWAATARRRRRALLALVVGSAALATSVLWLGGMASEAGLLAWLQVGLFALLFAWIAAGCVTALMGYRALRRGDVHALAADDALDAGAAIDAGARTAILMPICNEDVATWASGLRATIESLRASGQARHFEVFILSDTSRPELRAAELAAWLALRETLGSDDDGIAGRLHYRWRQRRTKRKAGNVMDFCRRWGRAYRYMVVLDADSVMSGETLVAMLRLMESQPRVGILQTLPRGGGLDTLHARAQAFAGRVTGRLFSAGLSWWQLGESHYWGHNAMLRVAPFMRHCALARLPGNGGLGGEILSHDFVEAALMRRAGFEVWLVPALEGSYEQQPPHLIDELQRDRRWCQGNLQNARLVAEPGLAGVHRAMFVTGALSYAASPLWLAFVLLGAVPWLAGSSTAVALDAAALPWATLALWGLTLAMLLLPRVLGVALVLQRGEQSGYGGGIKLVGSALAEALLSALQAPVRMLAHSSFVLSALTGLKLQWISPSRTAADVGWREAASRFGLVGALVAAGLAWGLAGEPSDAWRVAPLALPLLLAVPLAVMTSRASIGRVLRDRGWLLVPEEAQPPLVLRRAGRYARELAAVDALAPLAGGKAPVAAARPLAWQRGLSLASLALAGLFISAAPRGMGHAELSAHVLETQRIVMLATSPQAEARVLPREKPRLQRVAASSQRATRQQAQWLAPPRGTSDSPI
;
A
#
# COMPACT_ATOMS: atom_id res chain seq x y z
N MET A 1 -60.91 33.50 5.54
CA MET A 1 -61.54 33.00 4.30
C MET A 1 -61.20 33.93 3.15
N SER A 2 -60.40 33.40 2.20
CA SER A 2 -60.49 33.59 0.74
C SER A 2 -60.33 35.02 0.19
N LEU A 3 -59.18 35.46 -0.35
CA LEU A 3 -58.48 35.01 -1.58
C LEU A 3 -59.40 34.93 -2.80
N GLU A 4 -59.53 36.03 -3.53
CA GLU A 4 -59.46 36.12 -5.00
C GLU A 4 -59.73 37.56 -5.46
N ALA A 5 -58.66 38.31 -5.75
CA ALA A 5 -58.71 39.39 -6.73
C ALA A 5 -57.30 39.79 -7.16
N VAL A 6 -57.16 39.98 -8.47
CA VAL A 6 -56.14 40.78 -9.18
C VAL A 6 -54.89 40.05 -9.68
N VAL A 7 -55.07 39.40 -10.83
CA VAL A 7 -54.16 39.38 -11.98
C VAL A 7 -55.03 39.98 -13.10
N THR A 8 -54.85 41.20 -13.57
CA THR A 8 -53.82 41.70 -14.49
C THR A 8 -53.93 43.22 -14.60
N ASP A 9 -52.84 43.97 -14.54
CA ASP A 9 -52.60 44.99 -15.56
C ASP A 9 -51.09 45.27 -15.67
N ALA A 10 -50.60 45.18 -16.89
CA ALA A 10 -49.22 45.37 -17.27
C ALA A 10 -49.17 46.61 -18.16
N ALA A 11 -48.45 47.65 -17.72
CA ALA A 11 -47.62 48.53 -18.54
C ALA A 11 -47.31 49.82 -17.78
N ARG A 12 -46.06 49.93 -17.29
CA ARG A 12 -45.32 51.19 -17.18
C ARG A 12 -43.86 50.85 -16.91
N GLU A 13 -43.02 51.05 -17.91
CA GLU A 13 -41.58 51.12 -17.73
C GLU A 13 -41.23 52.19 -16.68
N PRO A 14 -40.16 51.95 -15.90
CA PRO A 14 -39.30 53.07 -15.56
C PRO A 14 -37.83 52.76 -15.86
N GLN A 15 -37.31 53.58 -16.77
CA GLN A 15 -36.07 54.34 -16.65
C GLN A 15 -34.87 53.69 -15.94
N ALA A 16 -33.80 53.60 -16.73
CA ALA A 16 -32.43 53.38 -16.31
C ALA A 16 -32.03 54.22 -15.07
N ALA A 17 -31.86 53.54 -13.94
CA ALA A 17 -31.22 54.08 -12.75
C ALA A 17 -30.09 53.14 -12.30
N ASP A 18 -28.88 53.58 -12.64
CA ASP A 18 -27.61 53.39 -11.95
C ASP A 18 -27.28 52.02 -11.28
N LEU A 19 -26.71 51.12 -12.09
CA LEU A 19 -26.02 49.90 -11.64
C LEU A 19 -24.52 50.13 -11.31
N ARG A 20 -24.11 51.33 -10.88
CA ARG A 20 -22.70 51.62 -10.54
C ARG A 20 -22.41 51.72 -9.05
N HIS A 21 -22.94 50.82 -8.22
CA HIS A 21 -22.28 50.50 -6.95
C HIS A 21 -22.52 49.04 -6.55
N ARG A 22 -21.74 48.14 -7.17
CA ARG A 22 -21.39 46.85 -6.53
C ARG A 22 -19.97 46.99 -5.99
N PRO A 23 -19.74 46.85 -4.67
CA PRO A 23 -18.39 46.86 -4.12
C PRO A 23 -17.61 45.67 -4.70
N ALA A 24 -16.34 45.92 -4.99
CA ALA A 24 -15.42 45.03 -5.66
C ALA A 24 -15.08 43.79 -4.81
N HIS A 25 -15.94 42.77 -4.80
CA HIS A 25 -15.59 41.41 -4.35
C HIS A 25 -15.38 40.48 -5.54
N ARG A 26 -14.34 40.74 -6.34
CA ARG A 26 -13.75 39.74 -7.24
C ARG A 26 -12.24 39.95 -7.34
N GLU A 27 -11.53 39.91 -6.21
CA GLU A 27 -10.22 39.26 -6.28
C GLU A 27 -10.50 37.83 -6.73
N ARG A 28 -10.12 37.47 -7.96
CA ARG A 28 -10.09 36.06 -8.38
C ARG A 28 -9.21 35.35 -7.37
N ALA A 29 -9.83 34.62 -6.44
CA ALA A 29 -9.15 33.94 -5.37
C ALA A 29 -8.04 33.07 -6.01
N ARG A 30 -6.79 33.48 -5.84
CA ARG A 30 -5.66 32.80 -6.47
C ARG A 30 -5.68 31.37 -5.94
N SER A 31 -5.62 30.38 -6.83
CA SER A 31 -5.63 28.97 -6.43
C SER A 31 -4.28 28.53 -5.84
N ALA A 32 -3.26 29.37 -5.94
CA ALA A 32 -1.93 29.13 -5.41
C ALA A 32 -1.17 30.45 -5.18
N PRO A 33 -0.13 30.48 -4.32
CA PRO A 33 0.66 31.68 -4.09
C PRO A 33 1.58 31.99 -5.28
N PRO A 34 2.18 33.19 -5.32
CA PRO A 34 3.19 33.55 -6.32
C PRO A 34 4.32 32.51 -6.41
N LEU A 35 4.82 32.28 -7.61
CA LEU A 35 5.88 31.30 -7.84
C LEU A 35 7.20 31.80 -7.25
N LEU A 36 7.86 30.94 -6.47
CA LEU A 36 9.25 31.11 -6.02
C LEU A 36 10.06 29.90 -6.47
N ARG A 37 10.47 29.94 -7.75
CA ARG A 37 11.08 28.78 -8.40
C ARG A 37 12.39 28.37 -7.73
N GLY A 38 12.56 27.06 -7.59
CA GLY A 38 13.79 26.43 -7.09
C GLY A 38 14.21 25.23 -7.94
N ALA A 39 15.51 24.93 -7.91
CA ALA A 39 16.06 23.76 -8.58
C ALA A 39 15.89 22.50 -7.72
N MET A 40 15.58 21.39 -8.39
CA MET A 40 15.56 20.05 -7.80
C MET A 40 15.96 19.06 -8.89
N THR A 41 17.27 18.93 -9.08
CA THR A 41 17.90 18.22 -10.20
C THR A 41 18.35 16.84 -9.75
N PRO A 42 17.89 15.75 -10.39
CA PRO A 42 18.26 14.40 -9.99
C PRO A 42 19.71 14.10 -10.33
N ARG A 43 20.40 13.40 -9.42
CA ARG A 43 21.74 12.84 -9.70
C ARG A 43 21.59 11.46 -10.34
N PRO A 44 22.24 11.18 -11.48
CA PRO A 44 22.21 9.85 -12.07
C PRO A 44 22.73 8.77 -11.11
N TRP A 45 22.11 7.60 -11.14
CA TRP A 45 22.57 6.43 -10.38
C TRP A 45 23.87 5.88 -10.96
N ARG A 46 24.81 5.47 -10.11
CA ARG A 46 26.07 4.88 -10.56
C ARG A 46 25.88 3.48 -11.14
N GLY A 47 24.82 2.80 -10.73
CA GLY A 47 24.54 1.42 -11.10
C GLY A 47 25.20 0.42 -10.13
N PHE A 48 24.72 -0.83 -10.17
CA PHE A 48 25.07 -1.84 -9.19
C PHE A 48 26.56 -2.20 -9.20
N TRP A 49 27.09 -2.63 -10.34
CA TRP A 49 28.50 -3.06 -10.45
C TRP A 49 29.51 -1.94 -10.22
N PRO A 50 29.36 -0.74 -10.82
CA PRO A 50 30.27 0.37 -10.52
C PRO A 50 30.19 0.80 -9.06
N GLY A 51 28.98 0.82 -8.46
CA GLY A 51 28.80 1.15 -7.06
C GLY A 51 29.46 0.14 -6.11
N LEU A 52 29.37 -1.15 -6.43
CA LEU A 52 30.04 -2.22 -5.69
C LEU A 52 31.57 -2.08 -5.79
N ALA A 53 32.12 -1.87 -6.98
CA ALA A 53 33.54 -1.67 -7.20
C ALA A 53 34.09 -0.46 -6.41
N ILE A 54 33.37 0.67 -6.42
CA ILE A 54 33.73 1.87 -5.63
C ILE A 54 33.72 1.55 -4.13
N THR A 55 32.70 0.82 -3.67
CA THR A 55 32.57 0.48 -2.24
C THR A 55 33.71 -0.46 -1.80
N LEU A 56 34.04 -1.46 -2.61
CA LEU A 56 35.15 -2.39 -2.34
C LEU A 56 36.51 -1.67 -2.37
N LEU A 57 36.75 -0.83 -3.38
CA LEU A 57 37.97 -0.04 -3.48
C LEU A 57 38.14 0.90 -2.28
N ALA A 58 37.06 1.57 -1.86
CA ALA A 58 37.09 2.42 -0.68
C ALA A 58 37.43 1.63 0.60
N LEU A 59 36.87 0.42 0.74
CA LEU A 59 37.18 -0.50 1.84
C LEU A 59 38.65 -0.90 1.84
N LEU A 60 39.22 -1.25 0.68
CA LEU A 60 40.64 -1.59 0.51
C LEU A 60 41.56 -0.40 0.82
N LEU A 61 41.15 0.81 0.48
CA LEU A 61 41.89 2.05 0.73
C LEU A 61 41.65 2.65 2.13
N GLY A 62 40.86 2.00 3.00
CA GLY A 62 40.50 2.51 4.32
C GLY A 62 39.72 3.83 4.29
N ARG A 63 38.99 4.11 3.20
CA ARG A 63 38.17 5.32 3.04
C ARG A 63 36.71 5.04 3.32
N ASP A 64 36.09 5.88 4.15
CA ASP A 64 34.66 5.84 4.37
C ASP A 64 33.91 6.48 3.18
N THR A 65 33.01 5.71 2.57
CA THR A 65 32.13 6.22 1.51
C THR A 65 30.93 7.00 2.07
N VAL A 66 30.64 6.83 3.37
CA VAL A 66 29.46 7.39 4.04
C VAL A 66 29.91 8.48 4.99
N GLN A 67 29.28 9.65 4.92
CA GLN A 67 29.56 10.72 5.85
C GLN A 67 29.10 10.32 7.28
N PRO A 68 30.02 10.30 8.26
CA PRO A 68 29.65 9.99 9.64
C PRO A 68 28.77 11.11 10.19
N LEU A 69 27.71 10.73 10.91
CA LEU A 69 26.99 11.66 11.78
C LEU A 69 27.75 11.74 13.10
N ALA A 70 28.22 12.93 13.46
CA ALA A 70 28.73 13.22 14.80
C ALA A 70 27.55 13.33 15.79
N ALA A 71 26.81 12.24 15.96
CA ALA A 71 25.62 12.17 16.80
C ALA A 71 25.83 11.15 17.95
N PRO A 72 25.49 11.49 19.21
CA PRO A 72 25.69 10.61 20.36
C PRO A 72 25.03 9.23 20.21
N TRP A 73 23.88 9.19 19.52
CA TRP A 73 23.12 7.95 19.31
C TRP A 73 23.80 6.98 18.32
N ALA A 74 24.69 7.44 17.44
CA ALA A 74 25.21 6.65 16.33
C ALA A 74 26.03 5.44 16.77
N ALA A 75 26.85 5.59 17.82
CA ALA A 75 27.63 4.49 18.40
C ALA A 75 26.72 3.42 19.02
N THR A 76 25.71 3.86 19.78
CA THR A 76 24.72 2.94 20.36
C THR A 76 23.92 2.21 19.28
N ALA A 77 23.49 2.90 18.23
CA ALA A 77 22.77 2.29 17.12
C ALA A 77 23.61 1.19 16.44
N ARG A 78 24.90 1.43 16.19
CA ARG A 78 25.83 0.42 15.65
C ARG A 78 25.95 -0.80 16.56
N ARG A 79 26.11 -0.62 17.88
CA ARG A 79 26.18 -1.71 18.85
C ARG A 79 24.89 -2.55 18.85
N ARG A 80 23.73 -1.88 18.90
CA ARG A 80 22.41 -2.52 18.88
C ARG A 80 22.22 -3.35 17.61
N ARG A 81 22.60 -2.81 16.43
CA ARG A 81 22.50 -3.55 15.16
C ARG A 81 23.43 -4.75 15.08
N ARG A 82 24.64 -4.67 15.62
CA ARG A 82 25.55 -5.82 15.73
C ARG A 82 24.95 -6.91 16.63
N ALA A 83 24.33 -6.52 17.75
CA ALA A 83 23.63 -7.45 18.63
C ALA A 83 22.42 -8.09 17.93
N LEU A 84 21.61 -7.33 17.18
CA LEU A 84 20.52 -7.88 16.37
C LEU A 84 21.06 -8.92 15.37
N LEU A 85 22.12 -8.59 14.62
CA LEU A 85 22.70 -9.51 13.66
C LEU A 85 23.22 -10.79 14.33
N ALA A 86 23.94 -10.65 15.46
CA ALA A 86 24.45 -11.79 16.22
C ALA A 86 23.32 -12.71 16.73
N LEU A 87 22.23 -12.13 17.25
CA LEU A 87 21.06 -12.90 17.70
C LEU A 87 20.39 -13.62 16.53
N VAL A 88 20.19 -12.94 15.40
CA VAL A 88 19.56 -13.54 14.21
C VAL A 88 20.40 -14.69 13.65
N VAL A 89 21.69 -14.46 13.44
CA VAL A 89 22.61 -15.48 12.91
C VAL A 89 22.76 -16.63 13.91
N GLY A 90 22.89 -16.33 15.21
CA GLY A 90 22.98 -17.33 16.26
C GLY A 90 21.72 -18.20 16.36
N SER A 91 20.53 -17.61 16.29
CA SER A 91 19.26 -18.35 16.28
C SER A 91 19.11 -19.23 15.03
N ALA A 92 19.46 -18.71 13.86
CA ALA A 92 19.41 -19.48 12.61
C ALA A 92 20.43 -20.63 12.61
N ALA A 93 21.65 -20.38 13.08
CA ALA A 93 22.68 -21.41 13.22
C ALA A 93 22.24 -22.51 14.20
N LEU A 94 21.71 -22.13 15.38
CA LEU A 94 21.20 -23.08 16.36
C LEU A 94 20.08 -23.96 15.78
N ALA A 95 19.08 -23.35 15.16
CA ALA A 95 17.97 -24.08 14.55
C ALA A 95 18.46 -25.01 13.42
N THR A 96 19.40 -24.56 12.60
CA THR A 96 19.98 -25.35 11.51
C THR A 96 20.80 -26.52 12.06
N SER A 97 21.53 -26.33 13.17
CA SER A 97 22.24 -27.41 13.85
C SER A 97 21.29 -28.45 14.44
N VAL A 98 20.16 -28.03 15.03
CA VAL A 98 19.12 -28.97 15.52
C VAL A 98 18.52 -29.75 14.35
N LEU A 99 18.26 -29.10 13.21
CA LEU A 99 17.80 -29.77 11.99
C LEU A 99 18.81 -30.81 11.49
N TRP A 100 20.09 -30.47 11.49
CA TRP A 100 21.18 -31.37 11.10
C TRP A 100 21.31 -32.57 12.04
N LEU A 101 21.33 -32.33 13.35
CA LEU A 101 21.45 -33.38 14.38
C LEU A 101 20.22 -34.31 14.42
N GLY A 102 19.05 -33.83 13.98
CA GLY A 102 17.84 -34.63 13.84
C GLY A 102 17.86 -35.63 12.69
N GLY A 103 18.97 -35.76 11.94
CA GLY A 103 19.10 -36.72 10.84
C GLY A 103 18.36 -36.31 9.56
N MET A 104 17.68 -35.16 9.53
CA MET A 104 16.94 -34.69 8.35
C MET A 104 17.84 -34.32 7.16
N ALA A 105 19.16 -34.33 7.34
CA ALA A 105 20.17 -34.04 6.32
C ALA A 105 21.10 -35.22 6.00
N SER A 106 20.85 -36.43 6.54
CA SER A 106 21.80 -37.55 6.46
C SER A 106 21.90 -38.25 5.10
N GLU A 107 20.98 -38.00 4.15
CA GLU A 107 21.01 -38.55 2.78
C GLU A 107 21.13 -37.46 1.69
N ALA A 108 21.98 -36.46 1.90
CA ALA A 108 21.89 -35.20 1.15
C ALA A 108 22.44 -35.22 -0.29
N GLY A 109 21.55 -35.41 -1.27
CA GLY A 109 21.70 -34.87 -2.63
C GLY A 109 21.52 -33.33 -2.68
N LEU A 110 21.68 -32.71 -3.85
CA LEU A 110 21.58 -31.24 -4.04
C LEU A 110 20.30 -30.62 -3.46
N LEU A 111 19.15 -31.31 -3.55
CA LEU A 111 17.86 -30.82 -3.08
C LEU A 111 17.82 -30.62 -1.55
N ALA A 112 18.46 -31.52 -0.79
CA ALA A 112 18.51 -31.42 0.67
C ALA A 112 19.34 -30.19 1.10
N TRP A 113 20.48 -29.95 0.47
CA TRP A 113 21.29 -28.74 0.72
C TRP A 113 20.54 -27.44 0.41
N LEU A 114 19.78 -27.42 -0.69
CA LEU A 114 18.91 -26.29 -1.00
C LEU A 114 17.83 -26.08 0.06
N GLN A 115 17.20 -27.16 0.52
CA GLN A 115 16.16 -27.08 1.56
C GLN A 115 16.72 -26.60 2.91
N VAL A 116 17.89 -27.09 3.34
CA VAL A 116 18.58 -26.63 4.56
C VAL A 116 18.98 -25.15 4.45
N GLY A 117 19.50 -24.73 3.29
CA GLY A 117 19.85 -23.33 3.04
C GLY A 117 18.62 -22.41 3.10
N LEU A 118 17.50 -22.82 2.51
CA LEU A 118 16.23 -22.11 2.61
C LEU A 118 15.72 -22.07 4.05
N PHE A 119 15.78 -23.20 4.77
CA PHE A 119 15.40 -23.26 6.18
C PHE A 119 16.19 -22.23 7.01
N ALA A 120 17.52 -22.22 6.90
CA ALA A 120 18.37 -21.30 7.64
C ALA A 120 18.02 -19.83 7.36
N LEU A 121 17.80 -19.47 6.09
CA LEU A 121 17.42 -18.13 5.67
C LEU A 121 16.04 -17.72 6.19
N LEU A 122 15.04 -18.59 6.05
CA LEU A 122 13.67 -18.33 6.47
C LEU A 122 13.55 -18.28 7.99
N PHE A 123 14.32 -19.10 8.70
CA PHE A 123 14.41 -19.06 10.15
C PHE A 123 15.07 -17.75 10.63
N ALA A 124 16.15 -17.31 9.99
CA ALA A 124 16.77 -16.01 10.27
C ALA A 124 15.77 -14.85 10.09
N TRP A 125 14.90 -14.93 9.08
CA TRP A 125 13.84 -13.94 8.85
C TRP A 125 12.82 -13.90 10.00
N ILE A 126 12.34 -15.07 10.46
CA ILE A 126 11.45 -15.17 11.63
C ILE A 126 12.14 -14.63 12.89
N ALA A 127 13.41 -15.01 13.10
CA ALA A 127 14.20 -14.56 14.24
C ALA A 127 14.36 -13.03 14.27
N ALA A 128 14.63 -12.41 13.13
CA ALA A 128 14.75 -10.96 13.02
C ALA A 128 13.45 -10.25 13.43
N GLY A 129 12.30 -10.76 13.00
CA GLY A 129 10.99 -10.26 13.42
C GLY A 129 10.76 -10.40 14.93
N CYS A 130 10.97 -11.61 15.46
CA CYS A 130 10.77 -11.92 16.88
C CYS A 130 11.65 -11.03 17.80
N VAL A 131 12.95 -10.94 17.51
CA VAL A 131 13.90 -10.12 18.29
C VAL A 131 13.56 -8.62 18.19
N THR A 132 13.08 -8.16 17.04
CA THR A 132 12.62 -6.78 16.86
C THR A 132 11.39 -6.48 17.70
N ALA A 133 10.39 -7.35 17.71
CA ALA A 133 9.21 -7.19 18.55
C ALA A 133 9.57 -7.22 20.06
N LEU A 134 10.51 -8.08 20.47
CA LEU A 134 10.99 -8.15 21.84
C LEU A 134 11.65 -6.84 22.29
N MET A 135 12.50 -6.25 21.44
CA MET A 135 13.09 -4.95 21.77
C MET A 135 12.08 -3.82 21.72
N GLY A 136 11.08 -3.88 20.84
CA GLY A 136 9.96 -2.95 20.86
C GLY A 136 9.14 -3.00 22.14
N TYR A 137 8.85 -4.20 22.63
CA TYR A 137 8.22 -4.42 23.93
C TYR A 137 9.06 -3.83 25.08
N ARG A 138 10.38 -4.05 25.05
CA ARG A 138 11.32 -3.46 26.02
C ARG A 138 11.31 -1.93 25.95
N ALA A 139 11.41 -1.35 24.76
CA ALA A 139 11.45 0.09 24.54
C ALA A 139 10.15 0.76 25.00
N LEU A 140 8.99 0.17 24.71
CA LEU A 140 7.70 0.70 25.17
C LEU A 140 7.52 0.59 26.69
N ARG A 141 8.17 -0.37 27.36
CA ARG A 141 8.09 -0.51 28.83
C ARG A 141 9.06 0.37 29.60
N ARG A 142 10.27 0.55 29.09
CA ARG A 142 11.37 1.18 29.82
C ARG A 142 11.81 2.53 29.24
N GLY A 143 11.24 2.93 28.11
CA GLY A 143 11.73 4.04 27.31
C GLY A 143 13.05 3.73 26.59
N ASP A 144 13.53 4.71 25.84
CA ASP A 144 14.84 4.71 25.21
C ASP A 144 15.47 6.10 25.32
N VAL A 145 16.55 6.21 26.08
CA VAL A 145 17.27 7.48 26.32
C VAL A 145 17.85 8.10 25.04
N HIS A 146 18.03 7.29 23.98
CA HIS A 146 18.53 7.78 22.71
C HIS A 146 17.42 8.04 21.69
N ALA A 147 16.16 7.74 22.01
CA ALA A 147 15.06 8.10 21.14
C ALA A 147 14.83 9.62 21.17
N LEU A 148 14.26 10.14 20.10
CA LEU A 148 13.84 11.53 20.06
C LEU A 148 12.73 11.74 21.11
N ALA A 149 12.98 12.60 22.11
CA ALA A 149 12.03 12.88 23.17
C ALA A 149 10.82 13.63 22.61
N ALA A 150 9.69 12.93 22.43
CA ALA A 150 8.44 13.54 21.98
C ALA A 150 7.81 14.41 23.09
N ASP A 151 8.03 14.04 24.36
CA ASP A 151 7.43 14.70 25.53
C ASP A 151 7.90 16.15 25.67
N ASP A 152 9.20 16.42 25.48
CA ASP A 152 9.78 17.77 25.49
C ASP A 152 9.24 18.67 24.37
N ALA A 153 8.74 18.09 23.27
CA ALA A 153 8.16 18.85 22.16
C ALA A 153 6.65 19.04 22.25
N LEU A 154 5.98 18.25 23.10
CA LEU A 154 4.59 18.47 23.47
C LEU A 154 4.45 19.63 24.46
N ASP A 155 5.55 20.08 25.08
CA ASP A 155 5.57 21.28 25.91
C ASP A 155 5.11 22.52 25.11
N ALA A 156 4.06 23.16 25.60
CA ALA A 156 3.42 24.31 24.97
C ALA A 156 4.28 25.58 25.00
N GLY A 157 5.29 25.64 25.88
CA GLY A 157 6.13 26.82 26.12
C GLY A 157 7.25 27.07 25.09
N ALA A 158 7.63 26.07 24.30
CA ALA A 158 8.70 26.24 23.31
C ALA A 158 8.24 27.16 22.15
N ALA A 159 8.87 28.34 22.04
CA ALA A 159 8.60 29.30 20.98
C ALA A 159 8.99 28.72 19.62
N ILE A 160 8.07 28.81 18.65
CA ILE A 160 8.33 28.46 17.25
C ILE A 160 8.72 29.74 16.52
N ASP A 161 9.84 29.71 15.79
CA ASP A 161 10.27 30.84 14.97
C ASP A 161 9.17 31.27 14.00
N ALA A 162 8.93 32.59 13.90
CA ALA A 162 7.93 33.14 12.98
C ALA A 162 8.25 32.78 11.52
N GLY A 163 9.53 32.59 11.19
CA GLY A 163 10.03 32.16 9.89
C GLY A 163 9.89 30.65 9.60
N ALA A 164 9.41 29.84 10.54
CA ALA A 164 9.25 28.39 10.39
C ALA A 164 8.00 28.00 9.54
N ARG A 165 7.86 28.62 8.37
CA ARG A 165 6.75 28.37 7.44
C ARG A 165 6.76 26.91 6.98
N THR A 166 5.60 26.28 7.09
CA THR A 166 5.40 24.85 6.85
C THR A 166 4.28 24.62 5.84
N ALA A 167 4.56 23.88 4.76
CA ALA A 167 3.55 23.53 3.77
C ALA A 167 2.97 22.14 4.04
N ILE A 168 1.66 22.02 4.21
CA ILE A 168 0.94 20.74 4.25
C ILE A 168 0.55 20.38 2.82
N LEU A 169 1.10 19.27 2.29
CA LEU A 169 0.88 18.79 0.94
C LEU A 169 -0.06 17.59 0.98
N MET A 170 -1.15 17.65 0.24
CA MET A 170 -2.08 16.53 0.05
C MET A 170 -2.16 16.17 -1.44
N PRO A 171 -1.30 15.26 -1.93
CA PRO A 171 -1.40 14.72 -3.27
C PRO A 171 -2.66 13.86 -3.43
N ILE A 172 -3.45 14.13 -4.46
CA ILE A 172 -4.64 13.35 -4.85
C ILE A 172 -4.52 12.89 -6.32
N CYS A 173 -5.02 11.70 -6.63
CA CYS A 173 -5.15 11.08 -7.94
C CYS A 173 -6.41 10.17 -8.00
N ASN A 174 -7.56 10.77 -8.34
CA ASN A 174 -8.87 10.10 -8.48
C ASN A 174 -9.42 9.48 -7.18
N GLU A 175 -9.04 9.97 -6.00
CA GLU A 175 -9.68 9.57 -4.75
C GLU A 175 -11.09 10.15 -4.65
N ASP A 176 -11.85 9.54 -3.73
CA ASP A 176 -13.17 10.03 -3.36
C ASP A 176 -13.06 11.41 -2.69
N VAL A 177 -13.92 12.34 -3.11
CA VAL A 177 -13.87 13.74 -2.67
C VAL A 177 -14.27 13.86 -1.21
N ALA A 178 -15.27 13.11 -0.77
CA ALA A 178 -15.70 13.14 0.62
C ALA A 178 -14.59 12.69 1.56
N THR A 179 -13.81 11.69 1.18
CA THR A 179 -12.70 11.15 1.96
C THR A 179 -11.63 12.20 2.25
N TRP A 180 -11.04 12.83 1.23
CA TRP A 180 -9.95 13.79 1.45
C TRP A 180 -10.45 15.14 1.98
N ALA A 181 -11.60 15.62 1.53
CA ALA A 181 -12.12 16.93 1.94
C ALA A 181 -12.52 16.94 3.42
N SER A 182 -13.18 15.87 3.90
CA SER A 182 -13.59 15.74 5.29
C SER A 182 -12.40 15.60 6.24
N GLY A 183 -11.42 14.76 5.89
CA GLY A 183 -10.19 14.56 6.66
C GLY A 183 -9.33 15.81 6.73
N LEU A 184 -9.19 16.52 5.59
CA LEU A 184 -8.45 17.77 5.53
C LEU A 184 -9.13 18.87 6.35
N ARG A 185 -10.46 19.01 6.24
CA ARG A 185 -11.21 19.98 7.05
C ARG A 185 -11.00 19.76 8.54
N ALA A 186 -11.13 18.51 9.01
CA ALA A 186 -10.93 18.18 10.41
C ALA A 186 -9.50 18.47 10.89
N THR A 187 -8.50 18.17 10.05
CA THR A 187 -7.09 18.48 10.30
C THR A 187 -6.88 19.99 10.44
N ILE A 188 -7.40 20.79 9.51
CA ILE A 188 -7.29 22.25 9.54
C ILE A 188 -7.95 22.81 10.80
N GLU A 189 -9.18 22.43 11.13
CA GLU A 189 -9.87 22.93 12.32
C GLU A 189 -9.19 22.51 13.63
N SER A 190 -8.57 21.32 13.67
CA SER A 190 -7.75 20.90 14.81
C SER A 190 -6.47 21.74 14.92
N LEU A 191 -5.86 22.10 13.79
CA LEU A 191 -4.71 22.99 13.74
C LEU A 191 -5.07 24.42 14.17
N ARG A 192 -6.25 24.92 13.81
CA ARG A 192 -6.78 26.21 14.31
C ARG A 192 -6.87 26.21 15.83
N ALA A 193 -7.44 25.15 16.40
CA ALA A 193 -7.59 25.00 17.84
C ALA A 193 -6.25 25.00 18.60
N SER A 194 -5.13 24.67 17.93
CA SER A 194 -3.79 24.75 18.53
C SER A 194 -3.23 26.17 18.66
N GLY A 195 -3.85 27.17 18.01
CA GLY A 195 -3.35 28.55 17.95
C GLY A 195 -2.14 28.78 17.03
N GLN A 196 -1.59 27.73 16.40
CA GLN A 196 -0.37 27.81 15.59
C GLN A 196 -0.61 27.74 14.08
N ALA A 197 -1.86 27.87 13.63
CA ALA A 197 -2.25 27.81 12.21
C ALA A 197 -1.52 28.83 11.30
N ARG A 198 -1.00 29.92 11.86
CA ARG A 198 -0.18 30.93 11.14
C ARG A 198 1.10 30.36 10.51
N HIS A 199 1.66 29.29 11.08
CA HIS A 199 2.88 28.66 10.56
C HIS A 199 2.61 27.75 9.35
N PHE A 200 1.34 27.46 9.04
CA PHE A 200 0.97 26.45 8.06
C PHE A 200 0.20 27.01 6.86
N GLU A 201 0.48 26.41 5.71
CA GLU A 201 -0.26 26.61 4.46
C GLU A 201 -0.56 25.26 3.82
N VAL A 202 -1.72 25.12 3.18
CA VAL A 202 -2.20 23.83 2.68
C VAL A 202 -2.23 23.82 1.17
N PHE A 203 -1.76 22.73 0.57
CA PHE A 203 -1.71 22.51 -0.88
C PHE A 203 -2.36 21.18 -1.23
N ILE A 204 -3.53 21.26 -1.87
CA ILE A 204 -4.16 20.12 -2.54
C ILE A 204 -3.54 20.00 -3.93
N LEU A 205 -2.82 18.90 -4.16
CA LEU A 205 -2.06 18.68 -5.37
C LEU A 205 -2.71 17.57 -6.20
N SER A 206 -3.47 17.91 -7.24
CA SER A 206 -4.26 16.97 -8.05
C SER A 206 -3.51 16.45 -9.28
N ASP A 207 -3.44 15.12 -9.39
CA ASP A 207 -3.02 14.32 -10.54
C ASP A 207 -4.22 13.64 -11.23
N THR A 208 -5.44 13.98 -10.82
CA THR A 208 -6.69 13.35 -11.25
C THR A 208 -6.85 13.39 -12.76
N SER A 209 -7.23 12.25 -13.32
CA SER A 209 -7.37 12.05 -14.76
C SER A 209 -8.79 12.23 -15.26
N ARG A 210 -9.76 12.04 -14.37
CA ARG A 210 -11.20 12.06 -14.65
C ARG A 210 -11.74 13.50 -14.65
N PRO A 211 -12.24 14.04 -15.79
CA PRO A 211 -12.79 15.40 -15.85
C PRO A 211 -13.89 15.69 -14.83
N GLU A 212 -14.81 14.75 -14.64
CA GLU A 212 -15.92 14.84 -13.70
C GLU A 212 -15.44 14.95 -12.25
N LEU A 213 -14.44 14.15 -11.86
CA LEU A 213 -13.85 14.27 -10.53
C LEU A 213 -13.07 15.58 -10.37
N ARG A 214 -12.38 16.07 -11.40
CA ARG A 214 -11.65 17.34 -11.29
C ARG A 214 -12.58 18.52 -11.02
N ALA A 215 -13.79 18.49 -11.59
CA ALA A 215 -14.81 19.48 -11.30
C ALA A 215 -15.30 19.37 -9.83
N ALA A 216 -15.55 18.14 -9.37
CA ALA A 216 -15.92 17.88 -7.98
C ALA A 216 -14.81 18.29 -6.98
N GLU A 217 -13.54 18.04 -7.30
CA GLU A 217 -12.39 18.46 -6.51
C GLU A 217 -12.32 19.99 -6.37
N LEU A 218 -12.52 20.72 -7.48
CA LEU A 218 -12.52 22.17 -7.48
C LEU A 218 -13.69 22.74 -6.66
N ALA A 219 -14.88 22.16 -6.80
CA ALA A 219 -16.06 22.55 -6.03
C ALA A 219 -15.85 22.31 -4.53
N ALA A 220 -15.31 21.15 -4.15
CA ALA A 220 -15.02 20.83 -2.75
C ALA A 220 -13.93 21.74 -2.15
N TRP A 221 -12.90 22.11 -2.92
CA TRP A 221 -11.90 23.09 -2.48
C TRP A 221 -12.52 24.47 -2.22
N LEU A 222 -13.38 24.96 -3.13
CA LEU A 222 -14.07 26.24 -2.95
C LEU A 222 -14.99 26.21 -1.72
N ALA A 223 -15.81 25.16 -1.59
CA ALA A 223 -16.69 24.98 -0.45
C ALA A 223 -15.91 24.90 0.88
N LEU A 224 -14.75 24.23 0.89
CA LEU A 224 -13.89 24.17 2.06
C LEU A 224 -13.33 25.55 2.42
N ARG A 225 -12.90 26.35 1.44
CA ARG A 225 -12.43 27.73 1.69
C ARG A 225 -13.53 28.61 2.27
N GLU A 226 -14.74 28.52 1.73
CA GLU A 226 -15.90 29.26 2.21
C GLU A 226 -16.27 28.84 3.64
N THR A 227 -16.34 27.54 3.90
CA THR A 227 -16.65 26.98 5.22
C THR A 227 -15.63 27.36 6.28
N LEU A 228 -14.36 27.45 5.90
CA LEU A 228 -13.30 27.86 6.82
C LEU A 228 -13.34 29.37 7.11
N GLY A 229 -14.05 30.18 6.31
CA GLY A 229 -14.21 31.63 6.49
C GLY A 229 -12.91 32.43 6.39
N SER A 230 -13.04 33.74 6.22
CA SER A 230 -11.95 34.70 6.47
C SER A 230 -12.15 35.29 7.87
N ASP A 231 -11.07 35.42 8.67
CA ASP A 231 -10.69 36.72 9.26
C ASP A 231 -9.87 36.71 10.56
N ASP A 232 -9.64 35.59 11.27
CA ASP A 232 -8.75 35.63 12.47
C ASP A 232 -7.36 34.99 12.28
N ASP A 233 -7.24 33.90 11.51
CA ASP A 233 -5.97 33.15 11.37
C ASP A 233 -5.42 33.12 9.93
N GLY A 234 -6.19 33.58 8.96
CA GLY A 234 -5.87 33.64 7.52
C GLY A 234 -5.67 32.29 6.82
N ILE A 235 -5.94 31.13 7.44
CA ILE A 235 -5.60 29.83 6.83
C ILE A 235 -6.48 29.50 5.61
N ALA A 236 -7.72 30.00 5.54
CA ALA A 236 -8.59 29.85 4.37
C ALA A 236 -8.03 30.57 3.13
N GLY A 237 -7.31 31.68 3.33
CA GLY A 237 -6.54 32.36 2.29
C GLY A 237 -5.26 31.63 1.90
N ARG A 238 -4.82 30.67 2.73
CA ARG A 238 -3.62 29.83 2.54
C ARG A 238 -3.96 28.38 2.19
N LEU A 239 -5.19 28.11 1.73
CA LEU A 239 -5.64 26.83 1.21
C LEU A 239 -5.61 26.86 -0.33
N HIS A 240 -4.63 26.18 -0.89
CA HIS A 240 -4.30 26.20 -2.31
C HIS A 240 -4.70 24.91 -3.02
N TYR A 241 -5.11 25.02 -4.28
CA TYR A 241 -5.43 23.90 -5.16
C TYR A 241 -4.64 24.00 -6.46
N ARG A 242 -4.00 22.89 -6.84
CA ARG A 242 -3.24 22.78 -8.09
C ARG A 242 -3.48 21.44 -8.75
N TRP A 243 -4.04 21.48 -9.95
CA TRP A 243 -4.05 20.36 -10.87
C TRP A 243 -2.88 20.45 -11.86
N ARG A 244 -2.18 19.33 -12.11
CA ARG A 244 -1.08 19.28 -13.09
C ARG A 244 -1.49 18.61 -14.40
N GLN A 245 -1.15 19.28 -15.50
CA GLN A 245 -1.41 18.77 -16.86
C GLN A 245 -0.46 17.61 -17.25
N ARG A 246 0.82 17.72 -16.88
CA ARG A 246 1.84 16.68 -17.15
C ARG A 246 2.07 15.83 -15.91
N ARG A 247 1.59 14.60 -15.94
CA ARG A 247 1.61 13.65 -14.82
C ARG A 247 2.84 12.74 -14.88
N THR A 248 4.02 13.32 -14.69
CA THR A 248 5.26 12.53 -14.57
C THR A 248 5.47 12.07 -13.13
N LYS A 249 5.97 10.85 -12.93
CA LYS A 249 6.44 10.34 -11.63
C LYS A 249 5.38 10.25 -10.50
N ARG A 250 4.08 10.21 -10.84
CA ARG A 250 2.97 9.97 -9.88
C ARG A 250 3.06 10.89 -8.64
N LYS A 251 2.84 10.36 -7.42
CA LYS A 251 2.91 11.08 -6.13
C LYS A 251 4.23 11.83 -5.93
N ALA A 252 5.37 11.17 -6.10
CA ALA A 252 6.69 11.81 -5.99
C ALA A 252 6.83 13.00 -6.96
N GLY A 253 6.30 12.85 -8.18
CA GLY A 253 6.21 13.92 -9.16
C GLY A 253 5.41 15.14 -8.69
N ASN A 254 4.35 14.94 -7.90
CA ASN A 254 3.55 16.05 -7.34
C ASN A 254 4.37 16.86 -6.36
N VAL A 255 4.99 16.15 -5.43
CA VAL A 255 5.81 16.75 -4.38
C VAL A 255 6.99 17.49 -5.03
N MET A 256 7.62 16.90 -6.04
CA MET A 256 8.68 17.58 -6.81
C MET A 256 8.19 18.81 -7.57
N ASP A 257 6.98 18.80 -8.16
CA ASP A 257 6.40 19.99 -8.82
C ASP A 257 6.15 21.10 -7.80
N PHE A 258 5.63 20.77 -6.62
CA PHE A 258 5.51 21.71 -5.50
C PHE A 258 6.87 22.29 -5.10
N CYS A 259 7.86 21.42 -4.83
CA CYS A 259 9.21 21.84 -4.43
C CYS A 259 9.82 22.81 -5.43
N ARG A 260 9.73 22.51 -6.74
CA ARG A 260 10.28 23.37 -7.80
C ARG A 260 9.58 24.71 -7.94
N ARG A 261 8.30 24.81 -7.55
CA ARG A 261 7.47 26.01 -7.74
C ARG A 261 7.45 26.93 -6.53
N TRP A 262 7.38 26.34 -5.34
CA TRP A 262 7.17 27.07 -4.10
C TRP A 262 8.03 26.59 -2.94
N GLY A 263 8.76 25.48 -3.08
CA GLY A 263 9.52 24.88 -1.97
C GLY A 263 10.50 25.84 -1.30
N ARG A 264 11.08 26.79 -2.03
CA ARG A 264 11.97 27.83 -1.47
C ARG A 264 11.30 28.76 -0.45
N ALA A 265 9.98 28.85 -0.45
CA ALA A 265 9.22 29.72 0.44
C ALA A 265 8.93 29.08 1.81
N TYR A 266 9.20 27.78 1.96
CA TYR A 266 8.89 27.00 3.15
C TYR A 266 10.14 26.37 3.73
N ARG A 267 10.26 26.41 5.06
CA ARG A 267 11.34 25.72 5.79
C ARG A 267 11.04 24.22 5.87
N TYR A 268 9.78 23.90 6.11
CA TYR A 268 9.30 22.52 6.26
C TYR A 268 8.13 22.22 5.33
N MET A 269 7.94 20.94 5.04
CA MET A 269 6.72 20.44 4.43
C MET A 269 6.23 19.19 5.15
N VAL A 270 4.92 19.04 5.30
CA VAL A 270 4.28 17.81 5.76
C VAL A 270 3.62 17.17 4.54
N VAL A 271 3.93 15.91 4.25
CA VAL A 271 3.26 15.18 3.18
C VAL A 271 2.18 14.31 3.79
N LEU A 272 0.94 14.45 3.33
CA LEU A 272 -0.20 13.62 3.70
C LEU A 272 -0.60 12.74 2.51
N ASP A 273 -1.26 11.61 2.77
CA ASP A 273 -2.06 10.93 1.75
C ASP A 273 -3.52 11.42 1.79
N ALA A 274 -4.29 11.11 0.75
CA ALA A 274 -5.66 11.59 0.58
C ALA A 274 -6.62 11.10 1.68
N ASP A 275 -6.30 9.97 2.32
CA ASP A 275 -7.03 9.36 3.43
C ASP A 275 -6.42 9.66 4.80
N SER A 276 -5.36 10.49 4.83
CA SER A 276 -4.69 10.86 6.08
C SER A 276 -5.49 11.90 6.86
N VAL A 277 -5.57 11.69 8.17
CA VAL A 277 -6.11 12.67 9.12
C VAL A 277 -5.09 12.87 10.23
N MET A 278 -4.70 14.13 10.49
CA MET A 278 -3.75 14.45 11.56
C MET A 278 -4.34 15.49 12.51
N SER A 279 -4.04 15.37 13.81
CA SER A 279 -4.37 16.42 14.77
C SER A 279 -3.43 17.61 14.61
N GLY A 280 -3.95 18.80 14.93
CA GLY A 280 -3.18 20.02 15.00
C GLY A 280 -2.03 19.94 16.01
N GLU A 281 -2.30 19.33 17.17
CA GLU A 281 -1.31 19.08 18.23
C GLU A 281 -0.09 18.32 17.69
N THR A 282 -0.31 17.25 16.92
CA THR A 282 0.77 16.45 16.34
C THR A 282 1.55 17.24 15.29
N LEU A 283 0.86 17.99 14.42
CA LEU A 283 1.55 18.85 13.44
C LEU A 283 2.43 19.90 14.10
N VAL A 284 1.97 20.50 15.20
CA VAL A 284 2.73 21.48 15.99
C VAL A 284 3.88 20.82 16.74
N ALA A 285 3.67 19.65 17.35
CA ALA A 285 4.73 18.89 18.02
C ALA A 285 5.84 18.49 17.04
N MET A 286 5.49 18.04 15.84
CA MET A 286 6.45 17.77 14.77
C MET A 286 7.26 19.02 14.39
N LEU A 287 6.60 20.18 14.28
CA LEU A 287 7.26 21.45 13.98
C LEU A 287 8.26 21.84 15.08
N ARG A 288 7.86 21.73 16.36
CA ARG A 288 8.73 21.97 17.51
C ARG A 288 9.94 21.05 17.52
N LEU A 289 9.73 19.76 17.26
CA LEU A 289 10.85 18.79 17.13
C LEU A 289 11.81 19.17 16.00
N MET A 290 11.30 19.60 14.85
CA MET A 290 12.14 19.98 13.71
C MET A 290 12.94 21.26 13.97
N GLU A 291 12.40 22.20 14.75
CA GLU A 291 13.08 23.42 15.17
C GLU A 291 14.13 23.15 16.26
N SER A 292 13.80 22.32 17.26
CA SER A 292 14.74 21.98 18.34
C SER A 292 15.86 21.03 17.90
N GLN A 293 15.68 20.33 16.77
CA GLN A 293 16.63 19.36 16.24
C GLN A 293 17.07 19.71 14.80
N PRO A 294 18.04 20.65 14.63
CA PRO A 294 18.45 21.14 13.32
C PRO A 294 18.99 20.06 12.37
N ARG A 295 19.50 18.95 12.92
CA ARG A 295 20.04 17.83 12.13
C ARG A 295 18.95 16.92 11.57
N VAL A 296 17.71 16.99 12.05
CA VAL A 296 16.62 16.18 11.53
C VAL A 296 16.19 16.72 10.16
N GLY A 297 16.29 15.85 9.15
CA GLY A 297 15.85 16.11 7.79
C GLY A 297 14.45 15.56 7.50
N ILE A 298 14.12 14.40 8.08
CA ILE A 298 12.80 13.76 7.97
C ILE A 298 12.37 13.26 9.36
N LEU A 299 11.15 13.62 9.74
CA LEU A 299 10.48 13.18 10.95
C LEU A 299 9.19 12.44 10.57
N GLN A 300 9.16 11.12 10.75
CA GLN A 300 8.06 10.22 10.40
C GLN A 300 7.25 9.88 11.66
N THR A 301 5.93 10.13 11.64
CA THR A 301 5.01 9.57 12.65
C THR A 301 4.69 8.12 12.33
N LEU A 302 3.95 7.45 13.22
CA LEU A 302 3.35 6.14 12.94
C LEU A 302 1.84 6.32 12.69
N PRO A 303 1.37 6.33 11.43
CA PRO A 303 -0.06 6.35 11.12
C PRO A 303 -0.77 5.17 11.78
N ARG A 304 -1.88 5.45 12.47
CA ARG A 304 -2.75 4.44 13.05
C ARG A 304 -3.91 4.17 12.10
N GLY A 305 -4.04 2.91 11.70
CA GLY A 305 -5.13 2.47 10.84
C GLY A 305 -6.48 2.53 11.57
N GLY A 306 -7.51 3.04 10.91
CA GLY A 306 -8.89 3.03 11.42
C GLY A 306 -9.90 3.57 10.42
N GLY A 307 -11.16 3.64 10.83
CA GLY A 307 -12.22 4.32 10.07
C GLY A 307 -12.99 3.47 9.05
N LEU A 308 -12.67 2.18 8.91
CA LEU A 308 -13.42 1.24 8.06
C LEU A 308 -14.06 0.12 8.88
N ASP A 309 -15.24 -0.33 8.43
CA ASP A 309 -16.09 -1.25 9.17
C ASP A 309 -15.95 -2.73 8.74
N THR A 310 -15.14 -3.06 7.73
CA THR A 310 -15.00 -4.44 7.25
C THR A 310 -14.25 -5.31 8.27
N LEU A 311 -14.56 -6.61 8.35
CA LEU A 311 -13.85 -7.53 9.23
C LEU A 311 -12.33 -7.53 8.96
N HIS A 312 -11.93 -7.49 7.68
CA HIS A 312 -10.53 -7.43 7.28
C HIS A 312 -9.83 -6.17 7.81
N ALA A 313 -10.37 -4.97 7.55
CA ALA A 313 -9.75 -3.72 7.97
C ALA A 313 -9.68 -3.60 9.51
N ARG A 314 -10.72 -4.07 10.22
CA ARG A 314 -10.75 -4.11 11.69
C ARG A 314 -9.68 -5.04 12.26
N ALA A 315 -9.54 -6.24 11.70
CA ALA A 315 -8.50 -7.18 12.11
C ALA A 315 -7.10 -6.58 11.91
N GLN A 316 -6.86 -5.87 10.80
CA GLN A 316 -5.61 -5.17 10.55
C GLN A 316 -5.37 -4.00 11.51
N ALA A 317 -6.39 -3.16 11.78
CA ALA A 317 -6.30 -2.07 12.74
C ALA A 317 -5.96 -2.60 14.14
N PHE A 318 -6.63 -3.67 14.57
CA PHE A 318 -6.35 -4.37 15.83
C PHE A 318 -4.91 -4.91 15.87
N ALA A 319 -4.49 -5.65 14.83
CA ALA A 319 -3.13 -6.19 14.72
C ALA A 319 -2.07 -5.07 14.78
N GLY A 320 -2.29 -3.98 14.06
CA GLY A 320 -1.42 -2.81 14.05
C GLY A 320 -1.29 -2.17 15.43
N ARG A 321 -2.42 -2.01 16.14
CA ARG A 321 -2.46 -1.33 17.44
C ARG A 321 -1.95 -2.19 18.59
N VAL A 322 -2.07 -3.52 18.52
CA VAL A 322 -1.59 -4.45 19.56
C VAL A 322 -0.16 -4.92 19.28
N THR A 323 0.07 -5.53 18.12
CA THR A 323 1.35 -6.16 17.77
C THR A 323 2.22 -5.24 16.90
N GLY A 324 1.65 -4.51 15.95
CA GLY A 324 2.37 -3.61 15.04
C GLY A 324 3.14 -2.50 15.76
N ARG A 325 2.61 -1.98 16.87
CA ARG A 325 3.32 -1.01 17.73
C ARG A 325 4.63 -1.55 18.29
N LEU A 326 4.73 -2.85 18.57
CA LEU A 326 5.99 -3.47 19.03
C LEU A 326 7.02 -3.43 17.90
N PHE A 327 6.64 -3.82 16.68
CA PHE A 327 7.55 -3.79 15.55
C PHE A 327 8.04 -2.37 15.24
N SER A 328 7.14 -1.38 15.29
CA SER A 328 7.50 0.03 15.03
C SER A 328 8.46 0.59 16.08
N ALA A 329 8.21 0.31 17.37
CA ALA A 329 9.12 0.68 18.45
C ALA A 329 10.46 -0.06 18.35
N GLY A 330 10.45 -1.35 17.98
CA GLY A 330 11.64 -2.14 17.76
C GLY A 330 12.50 -1.62 16.59
N LEU A 331 11.88 -1.26 15.48
CA LEU A 331 12.57 -0.63 14.35
C LEU A 331 13.22 0.69 14.76
N SER A 332 12.49 1.55 15.48
CA SER A 332 13.03 2.80 16.02
C SER A 332 14.23 2.55 16.95
N TRP A 333 14.15 1.54 17.83
CA TRP A 333 15.25 1.13 18.73
C TRP A 333 16.54 0.75 18.00
N TRP A 334 16.44 0.03 16.87
CA TRP A 334 17.59 -0.41 16.08
C TRP A 334 18.20 0.71 15.22
N GLN A 335 17.36 1.61 14.72
CA GLN A 335 17.72 2.54 13.65
C GLN A 335 18.07 3.93 14.16
N LEU A 336 17.37 4.42 15.19
CA LEU A 336 17.50 5.78 15.72
C LEU A 336 17.44 6.80 14.56
N GLY A 337 18.39 7.73 14.46
CA GLY A 337 18.40 8.75 13.39
C GLY A 337 18.76 8.25 11.98
N GLU A 338 18.73 6.93 11.73
CA GLU A 338 18.85 6.31 10.39
C GLU A 338 17.60 5.50 10.04
N SER A 339 16.42 6.04 10.33
CA SER A 339 15.13 5.34 10.27
C SER A 339 14.43 5.38 8.90
N HIS A 340 13.22 4.81 8.85
CA HIS A 340 12.35 4.78 7.68
C HIS A 340 11.60 6.10 7.45
N TYR A 341 11.29 6.33 6.17
CA TYR A 341 10.27 7.27 5.70
C TYR A 341 9.26 6.47 4.88
N TRP A 342 7.96 6.66 5.11
CA TRP A 342 6.87 5.92 4.45
C TRP A 342 6.06 6.79 3.47
N GLY A 343 6.58 7.97 3.10
CA GLY A 343 6.00 8.79 2.04
C GLY A 343 4.86 9.72 2.48
N HIS A 344 4.33 9.58 3.69
CA HIS A 344 3.29 10.46 4.22
C HIS A 344 3.29 10.47 5.77
N ASN A 345 2.49 11.38 6.34
CA ASN A 345 2.41 11.70 7.76
C ASN A 345 3.80 11.98 8.33
N ALA A 346 4.62 12.66 7.54
CA ALA A 346 6.00 12.99 7.87
C ALA A 346 6.27 14.46 7.57
N MET A 347 7.11 15.07 8.39
CA MET A 347 7.60 16.43 8.20
C MET A 347 9.04 16.38 7.68
N LEU A 348 9.31 17.12 6.60
CA LEU A 348 10.58 17.14 5.90
C LEU A 348 11.15 18.56 5.87
N ARG A 349 12.46 18.69 6.03
CA ARG A 349 13.19 19.94 5.81
C ARG A 349 13.35 20.17 4.31
N VAL A 350 12.76 21.25 3.79
CA VAL A 350 12.57 21.42 2.33
C VAL A 350 13.89 21.71 1.62
N ALA A 351 14.73 22.59 2.17
CA ALA A 351 15.99 22.97 1.54
C ALA A 351 16.94 21.78 1.26
N PRO A 352 17.28 20.90 2.23
CA PRO A 352 18.10 19.72 1.94
C PRO A 352 17.37 18.71 1.06
N PHE A 353 16.05 18.52 1.24
CA PHE A 353 15.26 17.62 0.40
C PHE A 353 15.37 18.01 -1.08
N MET A 354 15.20 19.29 -1.40
CA MET A 354 15.31 19.81 -2.77
C MET A 354 16.73 19.66 -3.35
N ARG A 355 17.76 19.83 -2.53
CA ARG A 355 19.17 19.74 -2.98
C ARG A 355 19.63 18.30 -3.21
N HIS A 356 19.11 17.34 -2.45
CA HIS A 356 19.71 16.00 -2.37
C HIS A 356 18.76 14.85 -2.71
N CYS A 357 17.44 15.01 -2.55
CA CYS A 357 16.48 13.91 -2.66
C CYS A 357 15.77 13.84 -4.03
N ALA A 358 16.28 14.55 -5.04
CA ALA A 358 15.75 14.45 -6.40
C ALA A 358 16.05 13.08 -7.03
N LEU A 359 15.00 12.38 -7.46
CA LEU A 359 15.09 10.99 -7.90
C LEU A 359 15.38 10.87 -9.41
N ALA A 360 16.49 10.22 -9.75
CA ALA A 360 16.78 9.82 -11.13
C ALA A 360 15.99 8.56 -11.51
N ARG A 361 15.77 8.38 -12.82
CA ARG A 361 15.18 7.16 -13.37
C ARG A 361 16.19 6.01 -13.27
N LEU A 362 15.76 4.81 -12.89
CA LEU A 362 16.61 3.62 -12.88
C LEU A 362 16.90 3.17 -14.32
N PRO A 363 18.17 2.89 -14.67
CA PRO A 363 18.55 2.45 -16.01
C PRO A 363 18.05 1.01 -16.29
N GLY A 364 17.84 0.71 -17.58
CA GLY A 364 17.46 -0.62 -18.06
C GLY A 364 16.02 -0.71 -18.59
N ASN A 365 15.75 -1.80 -19.31
CA ASN A 365 14.46 -2.15 -19.91
C ASN A 365 13.88 -3.34 -19.15
N GLY A 366 12.68 -3.22 -18.56
CA GLY A 366 12.04 -4.30 -17.80
C GLY A 366 11.32 -3.84 -16.53
N GLY A 367 10.77 -4.79 -15.76
CA GLY A 367 9.95 -4.52 -14.56
C GLY A 367 10.68 -3.79 -13.43
N LEU A 368 12.01 -3.91 -13.38
CA LEU A 368 12.88 -3.29 -12.38
C LEU A 368 13.56 -1.98 -12.84
N GLY A 369 13.30 -1.53 -14.06
CA GLY A 369 13.76 -0.24 -14.58
C GLY A 369 12.66 0.83 -14.52
N GLY A 370 13.02 2.08 -14.80
CA GLY A 370 12.04 3.17 -14.88
C GLY A 370 12.01 4.08 -13.66
N GLU A 371 10.88 4.77 -13.48
CA GLU A 371 10.68 5.68 -12.34
C GLU A 371 10.56 4.88 -11.05
N ILE A 372 11.20 5.38 -9.99
CA ILE A 372 11.15 4.75 -8.66
C ILE A 372 9.72 4.83 -8.12
N LEU A 373 9.14 3.66 -7.83
CA LEU A 373 7.77 3.57 -7.31
C LEU A 373 7.72 3.86 -5.80
N SER A 374 8.53 3.13 -5.02
CA SER A 374 8.70 3.32 -3.57
C SER A 374 9.78 4.37 -3.29
N HIS A 375 9.47 5.60 -3.67
CA HIS A 375 10.36 6.77 -3.58
C HIS A 375 10.83 7.09 -2.16
N ASP A 376 9.97 6.88 -1.19
CA ASP A 376 10.13 7.17 0.23
C ASP A 376 11.39 6.55 0.87
N PHE A 377 11.64 5.25 0.66
CA PHE A 377 12.86 4.61 1.18
C PHE A 377 14.13 5.20 0.57
N VAL A 378 14.07 5.56 -0.71
CA VAL A 378 15.19 6.15 -1.42
C VAL A 378 15.42 7.58 -0.94
N GLU A 379 14.37 8.36 -0.72
CA GLU A 379 14.44 9.72 -0.19
C GLU A 379 15.00 9.76 1.25
N ALA A 380 14.65 8.80 2.11
CA ALA A 380 15.29 8.63 3.42
C ALA A 380 16.80 8.37 3.29
N ALA A 381 17.17 7.43 2.41
CA ALA A 381 18.57 7.08 2.18
C ALA A 381 19.39 8.27 1.62
N LEU A 382 18.77 9.06 0.72
CA LEU A 382 19.37 10.27 0.15
C LEU A 382 19.50 11.39 1.17
N MET A 383 18.48 11.60 2.01
CA MET A 383 18.53 12.57 3.10
C MET A 383 19.64 12.20 4.09
N ARG A 384 19.74 10.91 4.46
CA ARG A 384 20.82 10.41 5.31
C ARG A 384 22.18 10.59 4.65
N ARG A 385 22.32 10.27 3.36
CA ARG A 385 23.56 10.50 2.59
C ARG A 385 23.98 11.98 2.58
N ALA A 386 23.03 12.91 2.68
CA ALA A 386 23.29 14.34 2.77
C ALA A 386 23.70 14.83 4.17
N GLY A 387 23.83 13.93 5.16
CA GLY A 387 24.25 14.28 6.51
C GLY A 387 23.10 14.69 7.45
N PHE A 388 21.85 14.45 7.06
CA PHE A 388 20.68 14.68 7.92
C PHE A 388 20.19 13.38 8.58
N GLU A 389 19.56 13.52 9.73
CA GLU A 389 18.95 12.42 10.48
C GLU A 389 17.53 12.15 9.97
N VAL A 390 17.13 10.88 9.97
CA VAL A 390 15.78 10.41 9.64
C VAL A 390 15.24 9.67 10.86
N TRP A 391 14.14 10.17 11.42
CA TRP A 391 13.58 9.65 12.66
C TRP A 391 12.17 9.10 12.47
N LEU A 392 11.93 7.92 13.03
CA LEU A 392 10.58 7.39 13.28
C LEU A 392 10.26 7.64 14.74
N VAL A 393 9.15 8.35 15.01
CA VAL A 393 8.73 8.74 16.37
C VAL A 393 7.34 8.17 16.67
N PRO A 394 7.24 6.89 17.08
CA PRO A 394 5.96 6.24 17.36
C PRO A 394 5.17 6.85 18.52
N ALA A 395 5.85 7.64 19.37
CA ALA A 395 5.24 8.33 20.50
C ALA A 395 4.33 9.49 20.07
N LEU A 396 4.52 10.04 18.86
CA LEU A 396 3.61 11.05 18.32
C LEU A 396 2.29 10.39 17.93
N GLU A 397 1.28 10.61 18.75
CA GLU A 397 -0.10 10.19 18.49
C GLU A 397 -0.77 11.11 17.44
N GLY A 398 -2.09 11.04 17.27
CA GLY A 398 -2.83 12.01 16.44
C GLY A 398 -2.55 11.91 14.94
N SER A 399 -2.08 10.77 14.44
CA SER A 399 -1.81 10.51 13.03
C SER A 399 -2.55 9.26 12.58
N TYR A 400 -3.44 9.40 11.60
CA TYR A 400 -4.38 8.36 11.19
C TYR A 400 -4.41 8.17 9.67
N GLU A 401 -4.75 6.95 9.24
CA GLU A 401 -4.93 6.56 7.84
C GLU A 401 -5.99 5.46 7.70
N GLN A 402 -6.47 5.21 6.48
CA GLN A 402 -7.36 4.08 6.22
C GLN A 402 -6.57 2.83 5.80
N GLN A 403 -6.97 1.69 6.33
CA GLN A 403 -6.48 0.39 5.88
C GLN A 403 -7.17 0.01 4.56
N PRO A 404 -6.62 -0.91 3.75
CA PRO A 404 -7.37 -1.50 2.65
C PRO A 404 -8.67 -2.16 3.19
N PRO A 405 -9.82 -1.99 2.53
CA PRO A 405 -11.09 -2.51 3.04
C PRO A 405 -11.14 -4.04 3.02
N HIS A 406 -10.39 -4.71 2.15
CA HIS A 406 -10.45 -6.18 2.05
C HIS A 406 -9.21 -6.80 1.39
N LEU A 407 -9.12 -8.14 1.53
CA LEU A 407 -8.32 -9.11 0.77
C LEU A 407 -7.66 -8.56 -0.50
N ILE A 408 -8.51 -8.35 -1.50
CA ILE A 408 -8.10 -8.06 -2.87
C ILE A 408 -7.43 -6.68 -3.02
N ASP A 409 -7.87 -5.69 -2.24
CA ASP A 409 -7.36 -4.32 -2.29
C ASP A 409 -5.99 -4.21 -1.62
N GLU A 410 -5.82 -4.94 -0.52
CA GLU A 410 -4.51 -5.08 0.11
C GLU A 410 -3.51 -5.71 -0.85
N LEU A 411 -3.84 -6.86 -1.47
CA LEU A 411 -2.95 -7.53 -2.42
C LEU A 411 -2.61 -6.63 -3.62
N GLN A 412 -3.53 -5.76 -4.04
CA GLN A 412 -3.26 -4.79 -5.09
C GLN A 412 -2.29 -3.69 -4.64
N ARG A 413 -2.40 -3.22 -3.39
CA ARG A 413 -1.44 -2.29 -2.79
C ARG A 413 -0.07 -2.95 -2.72
N ASP A 414 -0.01 -4.17 -2.19
CA ASP A 414 1.20 -4.97 -2.05
C ASP A 414 1.89 -5.25 -3.38
N ARG A 415 1.16 -5.49 -4.47
CA ARG A 415 1.77 -5.64 -5.80
C ARG A 415 2.63 -4.44 -6.18
N ARG A 416 2.16 -3.22 -5.91
CA ARG A 416 2.90 -1.98 -6.22
C ARG A 416 4.12 -1.83 -5.32
N TRP A 417 3.97 -2.13 -4.03
CA TRP A 417 5.04 -2.08 -3.04
C TRP A 417 6.11 -3.14 -3.31
N CYS A 418 5.72 -4.36 -3.67
CA CYS A 418 6.62 -5.44 -4.10
C CYS A 418 7.47 -5.00 -5.28
N GLN A 419 6.85 -4.47 -6.35
CA GLN A 419 7.60 -3.98 -7.51
C GLN A 419 8.56 -2.85 -7.13
N GLY A 420 8.11 -1.87 -6.33
CA GLY A 420 8.95 -0.76 -5.89
C GLY A 420 10.11 -1.18 -4.98
N ASN A 421 9.90 -2.14 -4.09
CA ASN A 421 10.96 -2.64 -3.21
C ASN A 421 12.01 -3.48 -3.97
N LEU A 422 11.58 -4.31 -4.92
CA LEU A 422 12.51 -5.02 -5.81
C LEU A 422 13.30 -4.06 -6.71
N GLN A 423 12.69 -2.95 -7.14
CA GLN A 423 13.40 -1.87 -7.82
C GLN A 423 14.46 -1.21 -6.91
N ASN A 424 14.08 -0.88 -5.67
CA ASN A 424 14.96 -0.24 -4.70
C ASN A 424 16.16 -1.12 -4.31
N ALA A 425 16.00 -2.44 -4.30
CA ALA A 425 17.11 -3.38 -4.06
C ALA A 425 18.29 -3.19 -5.04
N ARG A 426 18.04 -2.68 -6.25
CA ARG A 426 19.12 -2.35 -7.21
C ARG A 426 20.04 -1.22 -6.73
N LEU A 427 19.56 -0.39 -5.80
CA LEU A 427 20.30 0.72 -5.20
C LEU A 427 21.12 0.28 -3.98
N VAL A 428 21.08 -0.99 -3.59
CA VAL A 428 21.85 -1.50 -2.42
C VAL A 428 23.34 -1.24 -2.53
N ALA A 429 23.88 -1.18 -3.75
CA ALA A 429 25.30 -0.93 -4.03
C ALA A 429 25.62 0.56 -4.32
N GLU A 430 24.62 1.45 -4.32
CA GLU A 430 24.82 2.87 -4.62
C GLU A 430 25.77 3.54 -3.59
N PRO A 431 26.83 4.25 -4.02
CA PRO A 431 27.80 4.84 -3.11
C PRO A 431 27.22 5.89 -2.15
N GLY A 432 27.79 5.95 -0.95
CA GLY A 432 27.44 6.92 0.08
C GLY A 432 26.14 6.65 0.85
N LEU A 433 25.43 5.56 0.54
CA LEU A 433 24.30 5.13 1.34
C LEU A 433 24.77 4.41 2.61
N ALA A 434 24.22 4.81 3.76
CA ALA A 434 24.48 4.18 5.05
C ALA A 434 24.04 2.71 5.06
N GLY A 435 24.78 1.86 5.79
CA GLY A 435 24.52 0.42 5.86
C GLY A 435 23.09 0.06 6.29
N VAL A 436 22.47 0.86 7.15
CA VAL A 436 21.07 0.67 7.58
C VAL A 436 20.11 0.80 6.39
N HIS A 437 20.27 1.82 5.55
CA HIS A 437 19.39 2.02 4.40
C HIS A 437 19.62 0.97 3.31
N ARG A 438 20.85 0.46 3.18
CA ARG A 438 21.13 -0.72 2.33
C ARG A 438 20.40 -1.95 2.85
N ALA A 439 20.47 -2.19 4.17
CA ALA A 439 19.71 -3.25 4.81
C ALA A 439 18.20 -3.06 4.61
N MET A 440 17.68 -1.84 4.71
CA MET A 440 16.27 -1.52 4.44
C MET A 440 15.84 -1.89 3.02
N PHE A 441 16.67 -1.63 2.00
CA PHE A 441 16.37 -2.05 0.63
C PHE A 441 16.34 -3.58 0.50
N VAL A 442 17.27 -4.29 1.15
CA VAL A 442 17.29 -5.76 1.17
C VAL A 442 16.08 -6.31 1.90
N THR A 443 15.78 -5.83 3.10
CA THR A 443 14.64 -6.31 3.90
C THR A 443 13.31 -5.94 3.27
N GLY A 444 13.22 -4.77 2.62
CA GLY A 444 12.03 -4.35 1.87
C GLY A 444 11.77 -5.24 0.65
N ALA A 445 12.82 -5.73 -0.03
CA ALA A 445 12.67 -6.75 -1.07
C ALA A 445 12.34 -8.13 -0.48
N LEU A 446 13.02 -8.51 0.62
CA LEU A 446 12.87 -9.80 1.27
C LEU A 446 11.49 -9.97 1.91
N SER A 447 10.81 -8.91 2.34
CA SER A 447 9.43 -9.00 2.86
C SER A 447 8.43 -9.58 1.85
N TYR A 448 8.70 -9.43 0.56
CA TYR A 448 7.93 -10.04 -0.53
C TYR A 448 8.61 -11.30 -1.09
N ALA A 449 9.95 -11.29 -1.24
CA ALA A 449 10.70 -12.45 -1.74
C ALA A 449 10.71 -13.64 -0.77
N ALA A 450 10.44 -13.44 0.52
CA ALA A 450 10.26 -14.52 1.47
C ALA A 450 9.10 -15.45 1.08
N SER A 451 8.04 -14.95 0.43
CA SER A 451 6.90 -15.79 0.01
C SER A 451 7.26 -16.85 -1.03
N PRO A 452 7.92 -16.53 -2.18
CA PRO A 452 8.37 -17.57 -3.12
C PRO A 452 9.47 -18.46 -2.54
N LEU A 453 10.30 -17.96 -1.61
CA LEU A 453 11.28 -18.80 -0.90
C LEU A 453 10.61 -19.82 0.03
N TRP A 454 9.56 -19.40 0.76
CA TRP A 454 8.71 -20.30 1.55
C TRP A 454 7.99 -21.32 0.66
N LEU A 455 7.42 -20.87 -0.47
CA LEU A 455 6.79 -21.78 -1.42
C LEU A 455 7.78 -22.80 -1.97
N ALA A 456 9.00 -22.38 -2.33
CA ALA A 456 10.06 -23.29 -2.76
C ALA A 456 10.44 -24.29 -1.67
N PHE A 457 10.58 -23.84 -0.41
CA PHE A 457 10.85 -24.72 0.73
C PHE A 457 9.76 -25.79 0.91
N VAL A 458 8.48 -25.38 0.82
CA VAL A 458 7.34 -26.32 0.89
C VAL A 458 7.34 -27.30 -0.27
N LEU A 459 7.57 -26.83 -1.50
CA LEU A 459 7.58 -27.68 -2.70
C LEU A 459 8.73 -28.69 -2.68
N LEU A 460 9.92 -28.29 -2.20
CA LEU A 460 11.06 -29.20 -2.04
C LEU A 460 10.75 -30.33 -1.04
N GLY A 461 9.96 -30.06 0.01
CA GLY A 461 9.47 -31.08 0.93
C GLY A 461 8.30 -31.92 0.36
N ALA A 462 7.41 -31.32 -0.43
CA ALA A 462 6.19 -31.97 -0.91
C ALA A 462 6.37 -32.81 -2.19
N VAL A 463 7.28 -32.45 -3.09
CA VAL A 463 7.49 -33.16 -4.36
C VAL A 463 7.96 -34.61 -4.17
N PRO A 464 8.94 -34.90 -3.28
CA PRO A 464 9.32 -36.28 -3.01
C PRO A 464 8.18 -37.10 -2.38
N TRP A 465 7.31 -36.46 -1.58
CA TRP A 465 6.10 -37.09 -1.03
C TRP A 465 5.11 -37.48 -2.12
N LEU A 466 4.81 -36.56 -3.05
CA LEU A 466 3.93 -36.83 -4.20
C LEU A 466 4.50 -37.88 -5.16
N ALA A 467 5.83 -38.03 -5.23
CA ALA A 467 6.51 -39.01 -6.07
C ALA A 467 6.49 -40.44 -5.48
N GLY A 468 5.84 -40.66 -4.34
CA GLY A 468 5.79 -41.97 -3.66
C GLY A 468 7.15 -42.40 -3.11
N SER A 469 8.11 -41.48 -3.02
CA SER A 469 9.42 -41.76 -2.47
C SER A 469 9.35 -41.75 -0.93
N SER A 470 9.82 -42.82 -0.29
CA SER A 470 10.05 -42.86 1.16
C SER A 470 11.13 -41.86 1.61
N THR A 471 11.89 -41.30 0.66
CA THR A 471 12.82 -40.17 0.84
C THR A 471 12.13 -38.81 1.01
N ALA A 472 10.80 -38.78 1.10
CA ALA A 472 10.03 -37.59 1.41
C ALA A 472 10.31 -37.10 2.82
N VAL A 473 11.52 -36.55 3.04
CA VAL A 473 12.09 -36.06 4.31
C VAL A 473 11.21 -36.58 5.41
N ALA A 474 11.31 -37.91 5.59
CA ALA A 474 10.34 -38.58 6.40
C ALA A 474 10.49 -37.86 7.74
N LEU A 475 9.44 -37.18 8.15
CA LEU A 475 9.04 -37.19 9.55
C LEU A 475 8.73 -38.65 9.84
N ASP A 476 9.74 -39.52 9.72
CA ASP A 476 9.74 -40.79 10.36
C ASP A 476 9.74 -40.37 11.81
N ALA A 477 8.54 -40.41 12.41
CA ALA A 477 8.36 -40.10 13.80
C ALA A 477 9.26 -40.99 14.69
N ALA A 478 9.90 -42.03 14.11
CA ALA A 478 10.91 -42.85 14.74
C ALA A 478 12.33 -42.25 14.75
N ALA A 479 12.69 -41.31 13.85
CA ALA A 479 14.01 -40.66 13.85
C ALA A 479 13.97 -39.36 14.71
N LEU A 480 14.12 -39.52 16.03
CA LEU A 480 14.28 -38.46 17.04
C LEU A 480 13.13 -37.42 17.10
N PRO A 481 11.97 -37.77 17.71
CA PRO A 481 10.83 -36.86 17.91
C PRO A 481 11.20 -35.50 18.51
N TRP A 482 12.21 -35.45 19.37
CA TRP A 482 12.57 -34.25 20.12
C TRP A 482 13.06 -33.12 19.23
N ALA A 483 13.82 -33.39 18.16
CA ALA A 483 14.40 -32.35 17.30
C ALA A 483 13.30 -31.66 16.50
N THR A 484 12.40 -32.45 15.91
CA THR A 484 11.19 -31.97 15.24
C THR A 484 10.30 -31.19 16.20
N LEU A 485 9.98 -31.74 17.38
CA LEU A 485 9.16 -31.05 18.39
C LEU A 485 9.82 -29.76 18.88
N ALA A 486 11.14 -29.74 19.06
CA ALA A 486 11.90 -28.56 19.46
C ALA A 486 11.87 -27.48 18.37
N LEU A 487 12.06 -27.84 17.10
CA LEU A 487 11.99 -26.90 15.98
C LEU A 487 10.58 -26.34 15.78
N TRP A 488 9.55 -27.18 15.86
CA TRP A 488 8.15 -26.74 15.83
C TRP A 488 7.83 -25.84 17.00
N GLY A 489 8.19 -26.25 18.22
CA GLY A 489 7.98 -25.48 19.44
C GLY A 489 8.68 -24.13 19.39
N LEU A 490 9.94 -24.09 18.95
CA LEU A 490 10.73 -22.87 18.80
C LEU A 490 10.12 -21.95 17.73
N THR A 491 9.75 -22.50 16.57
CA THR A 491 9.14 -21.72 15.48
C THR A 491 7.80 -21.13 15.91
N LEU A 492 6.92 -21.93 16.53
CA LEU A 492 5.65 -21.47 17.06
C LEU A 492 5.85 -20.42 18.16
N ALA A 493 6.80 -20.63 19.07
CA ALA A 493 7.13 -19.64 20.10
C ALA A 493 7.56 -18.32 19.46
N MET A 494 8.45 -18.32 18.46
CA MET A 494 8.89 -17.09 17.80
C MET A 494 7.77 -16.37 17.02
N LEU A 495 6.86 -17.12 16.41
CA LEU A 495 5.73 -16.56 15.66
C LEU A 495 4.62 -15.99 16.57
N LEU A 496 4.38 -16.63 17.72
CA LEU A 496 3.31 -16.25 18.65
C LEU A 496 3.77 -15.25 19.71
N LEU A 497 5.05 -15.25 20.09
CA LEU A 497 5.59 -14.38 21.13
C LEU A 497 5.28 -12.90 20.89
N PRO A 498 5.43 -12.31 19.69
CA PRO A 498 5.07 -10.91 19.45
C PRO A 498 3.60 -10.60 19.80
N ARG A 499 2.67 -11.53 19.52
CA ARG A 499 1.26 -11.37 19.84
C ARG A 499 1.02 -11.41 21.35
N VAL A 500 1.63 -12.38 22.03
CA VAL A 500 1.59 -12.51 23.49
C VAL A 500 2.15 -11.26 24.17
N LEU A 501 3.30 -10.76 23.72
CA LEU A 501 3.90 -9.54 24.24
C LEU A 501 3.03 -8.31 23.98
N GLY A 502 2.35 -8.26 22.84
CA GLY A 502 1.45 -7.15 22.48
C GLY A 502 0.26 -7.05 23.45
N VAL A 503 -0.39 -8.19 23.70
CA VAL A 503 -1.48 -8.32 24.68
C VAL A 503 -0.99 -8.04 26.09
N ALA A 504 0.14 -8.63 26.50
CA ALA A 504 0.75 -8.41 27.81
C ALA A 504 1.04 -6.92 28.04
N LEU A 505 1.53 -6.20 27.02
CA LEU A 505 1.77 -4.77 27.12
C LEU A 505 0.48 -3.96 27.33
N VAL A 506 -0.62 -4.30 26.65
CA VAL A 506 -1.92 -3.64 26.86
C VAL A 506 -2.38 -3.84 28.31
N LEU A 507 -2.32 -5.08 28.81
CA LEU A 507 -2.75 -5.42 30.17
C LEU A 507 -1.88 -4.75 31.24
N GLN A 508 -0.56 -4.76 31.06
CA GLN A 508 0.38 -4.14 32.00
C GLN A 508 0.22 -2.62 32.09
N ARG A 509 -0.28 -1.98 31.03
CA ARG A 509 -0.55 -0.53 31.02
C ARG A 509 -1.98 -0.18 31.43
N GLY A 510 -2.84 -1.15 31.73
CA GLY A 510 -4.25 -0.88 32.04
C GLY A 510 -5.09 -0.39 30.86
N GLU A 511 -4.60 -0.54 29.62
CA GLU A 511 -5.23 -0.01 28.40
C GLU A 511 -6.40 -0.91 27.90
N GLN A 512 -6.67 -2.05 28.54
CA GLN A 512 -7.59 -3.07 28.02
C GLN A 512 -9.05 -2.60 27.86
N SER A 513 -9.48 -1.57 28.59
CA SER A 513 -10.82 -0.99 28.44
C SER A 513 -11.05 -0.43 27.02
N GLY A 514 -10.00 0.11 26.39
CA GLY A 514 -10.03 0.57 24.99
C GLY A 514 -10.13 -0.55 23.95
N TYR A 515 -10.00 -1.82 24.36
CA TYR A 515 -10.09 -3.00 23.50
C TYR A 515 -11.28 -3.90 23.87
N GLY A 516 -12.28 -3.36 24.58
CA GLY A 516 -13.47 -4.10 24.99
C GLY A 516 -13.30 -4.92 26.28
N GLY A 517 -12.18 -4.76 27.00
CA GLY A 517 -11.85 -5.46 28.24
C GLY A 517 -10.83 -6.61 28.04
N GLY A 518 -10.29 -7.14 29.14
CA GLY A 518 -9.19 -8.12 29.10
C GLY A 518 -9.53 -9.43 28.37
N ILE A 519 -10.71 -9.99 28.61
CA ILE A 519 -11.16 -11.23 27.96
C ILE A 519 -11.34 -11.01 26.45
N LYS A 520 -11.98 -9.90 26.05
CA LYS A 520 -12.20 -9.57 24.63
C LYS A 520 -10.90 -9.22 23.92
N LEU A 521 -9.93 -8.62 24.60
CA LEU A 521 -8.59 -8.39 24.06
C LEU A 521 -7.90 -9.70 23.69
N VAL A 522 -7.86 -10.67 24.61
CA VAL A 522 -7.25 -11.99 24.36
C VAL A 522 -7.99 -12.72 23.25
N GLY A 523 -9.33 -12.76 23.32
CA GLY A 523 -10.15 -13.39 22.29
C GLY A 523 -9.99 -12.73 20.92
N SER A 524 -9.86 -11.41 20.87
CA SER A 524 -9.60 -10.65 19.63
C SER A 524 -8.21 -10.94 19.07
N ALA A 525 -7.20 -11.12 19.91
CA ALA A 525 -5.86 -11.52 19.49
C ALA A 525 -5.84 -12.95 18.92
N LEU A 526 -6.62 -13.88 19.49
CA LEU A 526 -6.77 -15.22 18.93
C LEU A 526 -7.54 -15.21 17.61
N ALA A 527 -8.62 -14.42 17.51
CA ALA A 527 -9.38 -14.27 16.28
C ALA A 527 -8.54 -13.63 15.16
N GLU A 528 -7.76 -12.59 15.46
CA GLU A 528 -6.79 -12.00 14.53
C GLU A 528 -5.76 -13.04 14.09
N ALA A 529 -5.17 -13.78 15.02
CA ALA A 529 -4.15 -14.78 14.70
C ALA A 529 -4.72 -15.87 13.77
N LEU A 530 -5.94 -16.33 14.01
CA LEU A 530 -6.64 -17.29 13.15
C LEU A 530 -6.89 -16.70 11.75
N LEU A 531 -7.43 -15.48 11.66
CA LEU A 531 -7.68 -14.81 10.38
C LEU A 531 -6.38 -14.61 9.58
N SER A 532 -5.31 -14.18 10.26
CA SER A 532 -3.98 -14.01 9.66
C SER A 532 -3.39 -15.35 9.18
N ALA A 533 -3.52 -16.41 9.96
CA ALA A 533 -3.08 -17.76 9.57
C ALA A 533 -3.84 -18.28 8.35
N LEU A 534 -5.17 -18.09 8.30
CA LEU A 534 -6.00 -18.46 7.15
C LEU A 534 -5.68 -17.63 5.89
N GLN A 535 -5.29 -16.37 6.04
CA GLN A 535 -4.93 -15.54 4.89
C GLN A 535 -3.47 -15.76 4.41
N ALA A 536 -2.60 -16.32 5.24
CA ALA A 536 -1.16 -16.42 4.94
C ALA A 536 -0.85 -17.22 3.67
N PRO A 537 -1.44 -18.41 3.40
CA PRO A 537 -1.23 -19.13 2.14
C PRO A 537 -1.68 -18.35 0.90
N VAL A 538 -2.81 -17.64 1.00
CA VAL A 538 -3.33 -16.82 -0.10
C VAL A 538 -2.36 -15.68 -0.42
N ARG A 539 -1.86 -14.99 0.61
CA ARG A 539 -0.82 -13.96 0.48
C ARG A 539 0.47 -14.52 -0.08
N MET A 540 0.89 -15.72 0.36
CA MET A 540 2.11 -16.37 -0.12
C MET A 540 2.08 -16.60 -1.64
N LEU A 541 0.97 -17.13 -2.18
CA LEU A 541 0.82 -17.32 -3.62
C LEU A 541 0.77 -15.98 -4.38
N ALA A 542 0.02 -15.01 -3.85
CA ALA A 542 -0.07 -13.68 -4.46
C ALA A 542 1.30 -12.99 -4.52
N HIS A 543 2.02 -12.91 -3.41
CA HIS A 543 3.37 -12.33 -3.34
C HIS A 543 4.37 -13.06 -4.22
N SER A 544 4.32 -14.40 -4.27
CA SER A 544 5.15 -15.19 -5.19
C SER A 544 4.91 -14.80 -6.64
N SER A 545 3.64 -14.64 -7.04
CA SER A 545 3.29 -14.18 -8.38
C SER A 545 3.78 -12.75 -8.66
N PHE A 546 3.73 -11.86 -7.66
CA PHE A 546 4.17 -10.47 -7.82
C PHE A 546 5.69 -10.36 -7.98
N VAL A 547 6.45 -11.13 -7.20
CA VAL A 547 7.92 -11.21 -7.33
C VAL A 547 8.28 -11.74 -8.71
N LEU A 548 7.66 -12.83 -9.15
CA LEU A 548 7.90 -13.38 -10.49
C LEU A 548 7.55 -12.37 -11.59
N SER A 549 6.42 -11.66 -11.46
CA SER A 549 6.01 -10.59 -12.40
C SER A 549 7.04 -9.47 -12.47
N ALA A 550 7.54 -9.01 -11.32
CA ALA A 550 8.47 -7.89 -11.24
C ALA A 550 9.84 -8.26 -11.84
N LEU A 551 10.32 -9.47 -11.60
CA LEU A 551 11.60 -9.97 -12.12
C LEU A 551 11.54 -10.25 -13.63
N THR A 552 10.46 -10.87 -14.12
CA THR A 552 10.32 -11.25 -15.54
C THR A 552 9.80 -10.11 -16.42
N GLY A 553 9.15 -9.11 -15.85
CA GLY A 553 8.43 -8.07 -16.60
C GLY A 553 7.14 -8.56 -17.26
N LEU A 554 6.72 -9.82 -17.00
CA LEU A 554 5.45 -10.34 -17.47
C LEU A 554 4.31 -9.54 -16.85
N LYS A 555 3.45 -8.97 -17.69
CA LYS A 555 2.27 -8.22 -17.26
C LYS A 555 1.19 -9.18 -16.77
N LEU A 556 1.37 -9.73 -15.57
CA LEU A 556 0.29 -10.40 -14.84
C LEU A 556 -0.73 -9.34 -14.41
N GLN A 557 -1.73 -9.13 -15.27
CA GLN A 557 -2.77 -8.12 -15.07
C GLN A 557 -3.71 -8.53 -13.93
N TRP A 558 -3.42 -8.07 -12.71
CA TRP A 558 -4.44 -7.94 -11.67
C TRP A 558 -5.25 -6.66 -11.95
N ILE A 559 -6.47 -6.81 -12.46
CA ILE A 559 -7.40 -5.71 -12.74
C ILE A 559 -7.99 -5.19 -11.43
N SER A 560 -8.21 -3.89 -11.30
CA SER A 560 -8.75 -3.26 -10.09
C SER A 560 -10.27 -3.13 -10.16
N PRO A 561 -11.01 -3.53 -9.12
CA PRO A 561 -12.41 -3.14 -8.95
C PRO A 561 -12.54 -1.63 -8.69
N SER A 562 -13.76 -1.10 -8.79
CA SER A 562 -14.07 0.29 -8.46
C SER A 562 -13.90 0.56 -6.96
N ARG A 563 -13.20 1.64 -6.62
CA ARG A 563 -12.90 2.13 -5.24
C ARG A 563 -14.14 2.45 -4.36
N THR A 564 -15.34 2.11 -4.81
CA THR A 564 -16.62 2.50 -4.20
C THR A 564 -17.35 1.34 -3.50
N ALA A 565 -16.98 0.08 -3.74
CA ALA A 565 -17.62 -1.07 -3.10
C ALA A 565 -16.74 -1.62 -1.98
N ALA A 566 -17.17 -1.47 -0.71
CA ALA A 566 -16.48 -2.07 0.44
C ALA A 566 -16.64 -3.61 0.50
N ASP A 567 -17.64 -4.15 -0.20
CA ASP A 567 -18.01 -5.56 -0.16
C ASP A 567 -17.62 -6.28 -1.46
N VAL A 568 -16.94 -7.43 -1.34
CA VAL A 568 -16.54 -8.29 -2.46
C VAL A 568 -17.65 -9.31 -2.78
N GLY A 569 -18.05 -9.40 -4.05
CA GLY A 569 -19.00 -10.39 -4.52
C GLY A 569 -18.39 -11.79 -4.74
N TRP A 570 -19.19 -12.85 -4.60
CA TRP A 570 -18.76 -14.24 -4.82
C TRP A 570 -18.13 -14.49 -6.19
N ARG A 571 -18.75 -13.96 -7.26
CA ARG A 571 -18.24 -14.09 -8.64
C ARG A 571 -16.87 -13.45 -8.78
N GLU A 572 -16.68 -12.29 -8.16
CA GLU A 572 -15.41 -11.59 -8.18
C GLU A 572 -14.33 -12.38 -7.45
N ALA A 573 -14.61 -12.83 -6.22
CA ALA A 573 -13.69 -13.67 -5.45
C ALA A 573 -13.34 -14.98 -6.18
N ALA A 574 -14.34 -15.67 -6.77
CA ALA A 574 -14.14 -16.89 -7.54
C ALA A 574 -13.28 -16.66 -8.79
N SER A 575 -13.43 -15.51 -9.47
CA SER A 575 -12.59 -15.16 -10.62
C SER A 575 -11.11 -14.97 -10.28
N ARG A 576 -10.78 -14.74 -9.00
CA ARG A 576 -9.40 -14.55 -8.51
C ARG A 576 -8.80 -15.82 -7.93
N PHE A 577 -9.57 -16.50 -7.08
CA PHE A 577 -9.06 -17.60 -6.26
C PHE A 577 -9.61 -18.97 -6.68
N GLY A 578 -10.64 -19.03 -7.53
CA GLY A 578 -11.32 -20.28 -7.88
C GLY A 578 -10.43 -21.31 -8.57
N LEU A 579 -9.59 -20.88 -9.52
CA LEU A 579 -8.64 -21.79 -10.19
C LEU A 579 -7.63 -22.38 -9.21
N VAL A 580 -7.06 -21.55 -8.34
CA VAL A 580 -6.11 -22.01 -7.32
C VAL A 580 -6.78 -23.01 -6.36
N GLY A 581 -8.00 -22.69 -5.90
CA GLY A 581 -8.78 -23.61 -5.08
C GLY A 581 -9.04 -24.95 -5.77
N ALA A 582 -9.41 -24.94 -7.05
CA ALA A 582 -9.64 -26.16 -7.83
C ALA A 582 -8.36 -27.01 -8.00
N LEU A 583 -7.21 -26.38 -8.28
CA LEU A 583 -5.94 -27.08 -8.40
C LEU A 583 -5.49 -27.70 -7.07
N VAL A 584 -5.67 -26.98 -5.96
CA VAL A 584 -5.38 -27.50 -4.62
C VAL A 584 -6.32 -28.66 -4.27
N ALA A 585 -7.61 -28.56 -4.61
CA ALA A 585 -8.58 -29.64 -4.40
C ALA A 585 -8.20 -30.90 -5.18
N ALA A 586 -7.82 -30.75 -6.45
CA ALA A 586 -7.37 -31.86 -7.29
C ALA A 586 -6.07 -32.50 -6.76
N GLY A 587 -5.08 -31.69 -6.37
CA GLY A 587 -3.83 -32.18 -5.79
C GLY A 587 -4.03 -32.88 -4.45
N LEU A 588 -4.94 -32.37 -3.60
CA LEU A 588 -5.31 -33.02 -2.34
C LEU A 588 -6.03 -34.35 -2.60
N ALA A 589 -7.00 -34.38 -3.52
CA ALA A 589 -7.70 -35.61 -3.88
C ALA A 589 -6.73 -36.68 -4.42
N TRP A 590 -5.74 -36.27 -5.22
CA TRP A 590 -4.68 -37.15 -5.72
C TRP A 590 -3.79 -37.69 -4.58
N GLY A 591 -3.29 -36.82 -3.71
CA GLY A 591 -2.41 -37.22 -2.60
C GLY A 591 -3.11 -38.13 -1.58
N LEU A 592 -4.37 -37.82 -1.24
CA LEU A 592 -5.16 -38.63 -0.31
C LEU A 592 -5.63 -39.97 -0.89
N ALA A 593 -5.64 -40.13 -2.22
CA ALA A 593 -5.91 -41.42 -2.85
C ALA A 593 -4.75 -42.43 -2.64
N GLY A 594 -3.54 -41.94 -2.30
CA GLY A 594 -2.41 -42.77 -1.90
C GLY A 594 -2.45 -43.13 -0.42
N GLU A 595 -2.33 -42.12 0.45
CA GLU A 595 -2.28 -42.28 1.91
C GLU A 595 -3.18 -41.24 2.61
N PRO A 596 -4.43 -41.59 2.96
CA PRO A 596 -5.36 -40.67 3.62
C PRO A 596 -4.87 -40.13 4.97
N SER A 597 -3.98 -40.88 5.64
CA SER A 597 -3.41 -40.56 6.96
C SER A 597 -2.56 -39.28 6.97
N ASP A 598 -2.11 -38.81 5.80
CA ASP A 598 -1.25 -37.63 5.66
C ASP A 598 -2.00 -36.31 5.45
N ALA A 599 -3.34 -36.32 5.42
CA ALA A 599 -4.18 -35.13 5.21
C ALA A 599 -3.83 -33.97 6.14
N TRP A 600 -3.54 -34.27 7.41
CA TRP A 600 -3.24 -33.25 8.42
C TRP A 600 -1.92 -32.50 8.14
N ARG A 601 -0.97 -33.12 7.42
CA ARG A 601 0.34 -32.51 7.09
C ARG A 601 0.20 -31.36 6.10
N VAL A 602 -0.72 -31.50 5.14
CA VAL A 602 -0.98 -30.50 4.10
C VAL A 602 -2.12 -29.55 4.46
N ALA A 603 -2.98 -29.91 5.43
CA ALA A 603 -4.14 -29.13 5.82
C ALA A 603 -3.86 -27.65 6.15
N PRO A 604 -2.79 -27.27 6.89
CA PRO A 604 -2.50 -25.87 7.19
C PRO A 604 -2.28 -24.98 5.95
N LEU A 605 -1.85 -25.58 4.83
CA LEU A 605 -1.66 -24.89 3.56
C LEU A 605 -2.87 -25.04 2.62
N ALA A 606 -3.41 -26.26 2.52
CA ALA A 606 -4.48 -26.57 1.58
C ALA A 606 -5.82 -25.96 1.99
N LEU A 607 -6.21 -26.09 3.28
CA LEU A 607 -7.50 -25.63 3.76
C LEU A 607 -7.72 -24.12 3.52
N PRO A 608 -6.76 -23.23 3.81
CA PRO A 608 -7.00 -21.81 3.58
C PRO A 608 -7.05 -21.43 2.09
N LEU A 609 -6.37 -22.19 1.21
CA LEU A 609 -6.46 -22.00 -0.24
C LEU A 609 -7.81 -22.49 -0.80
N LEU A 610 -8.33 -23.60 -0.29
CA LEU A 610 -9.69 -24.08 -0.62
C LEU A 610 -10.76 -23.08 -0.16
N LEU A 611 -10.55 -22.48 1.01
CA LEU A 611 -11.45 -21.48 1.59
C LEU A 611 -11.18 -20.04 1.11
N ALA A 612 -10.26 -19.82 0.16
CA ALA A 612 -9.86 -18.48 -0.24
C ALA A 612 -11.04 -17.62 -0.76
N VAL A 613 -11.96 -18.22 -1.53
CA VAL A 613 -13.17 -17.56 -2.04
C VAL A 613 -14.11 -17.12 -0.90
N PRO A 614 -14.62 -18.02 -0.03
CA PRO A 614 -15.48 -17.62 1.07
C PRO A 614 -14.77 -16.68 2.05
N LEU A 615 -13.48 -16.88 2.34
CA LEU A 615 -12.71 -15.98 3.21
C LEU A 615 -12.64 -14.57 2.63
N ALA A 616 -12.36 -14.40 1.34
CA ALA A 616 -12.32 -13.08 0.71
C ALA A 616 -13.67 -12.36 0.77
N VAL A 617 -14.78 -13.08 0.55
CA VAL A 617 -16.13 -12.51 0.64
C VAL A 617 -16.49 -12.16 2.07
N MET A 618 -16.37 -13.10 3.01
CA MET A 618 -16.79 -12.91 4.40
C MET A 618 -15.98 -11.82 5.10
N THR A 619 -14.66 -11.80 4.89
CA THR A 619 -13.81 -10.78 5.52
C THR A 619 -13.98 -9.38 4.93
N SER A 620 -14.55 -9.26 3.72
CA SER A 620 -14.89 -7.96 3.12
C SER A 620 -16.16 -7.32 3.69
N ARG A 621 -17.03 -8.06 4.39
CA ARG A 621 -18.34 -7.54 4.79
C ARG A 621 -18.24 -6.51 5.91
N ALA A 622 -18.75 -5.30 5.64
CA ALA A 622 -18.89 -4.26 6.66
C ALA A 622 -19.93 -4.60 7.75
N SER A 623 -20.97 -5.37 7.40
CA SER A 623 -21.99 -5.80 8.37
C SER A 623 -21.41 -6.66 9.51
N ILE A 624 -20.54 -7.61 9.17
CA ILE A 624 -19.88 -8.49 10.14
C ILE A 624 -18.97 -7.67 11.06
N GLY A 625 -18.17 -6.76 10.48
CA GLY A 625 -17.26 -5.94 11.28
C GLY A 625 -17.99 -4.96 12.21
N ARG A 626 -19.13 -4.37 11.78
CA ARG A 626 -19.99 -3.58 12.68
C ARG A 626 -20.54 -4.39 13.85
N VAL A 627 -21.06 -5.59 13.61
CA VAL A 627 -21.55 -6.46 14.69
C VAL A 627 -20.46 -6.80 15.69
N LEU A 628 -19.24 -7.07 15.23
CA LEU A 628 -18.10 -7.33 16.12
C LEU A 628 -17.73 -6.08 16.92
N ARG A 629 -17.71 -4.91 16.28
CA ARG A 629 -17.47 -3.62 16.94
C ARG A 629 -18.46 -3.36 18.07
N ASP A 630 -19.75 -3.49 17.77
CA ASP A 630 -20.84 -3.22 18.73
C ASP A 630 -20.79 -4.17 19.93
N ARG A 631 -20.26 -5.39 19.72
CA ARG A 631 -20.00 -6.38 20.77
C ARG A 631 -18.63 -6.21 21.44
N GLY A 632 -17.80 -5.25 21.02
CA GLY A 632 -16.47 -4.97 21.58
C GLY A 632 -15.37 -5.95 21.18
N TRP A 633 -15.51 -6.65 20.05
CA TRP A 633 -14.50 -7.54 19.47
C TRP A 633 -13.69 -6.85 18.38
N LEU A 634 -12.39 -7.19 18.29
CA LEU A 634 -11.41 -6.53 17.42
C LEU A 634 -11.49 -4.99 17.57
N LEU A 635 -11.75 -4.51 18.78
CA LEU A 635 -11.92 -3.10 19.09
C LEU A 635 -10.56 -2.47 19.33
N VAL A 636 -10.34 -1.26 18.82
CA VAL A 636 -9.16 -0.44 19.10
C VAL A 636 -9.53 0.83 19.86
N PRO A 637 -8.60 1.45 20.61
CA PRO A 637 -8.88 2.66 21.38
C PRO A 637 -9.47 3.79 20.54
N GLU A 638 -9.01 3.94 19.29
CA GLU A 638 -9.48 4.94 18.34
C GLU A 638 -10.95 4.73 17.90
N GLU A 639 -11.53 3.56 18.17
CA GLU A 639 -12.95 3.26 17.93
C GLU A 639 -13.79 3.28 19.20
N ALA A 640 -13.19 2.87 20.33
CA ALA A 640 -13.83 2.90 21.65
C ALA A 640 -14.03 4.34 22.14
N GLN A 641 -13.01 5.18 21.97
CA GLN A 641 -13.04 6.60 22.30
C GLN A 641 -12.44 7.39 21.13
N PRO A 642 -13.21 7.62 20.05
CA PRO A 642 -12.68 8.25 18.86
C PRO A 642 -12.16 9.67 19.13
N PRO A 643 -10.89 9.95 18.79
CA PRO A 643 -10.31 11.29 18.89
C PRO A 643 -11.17 12.35 18.19
N LEU A 644 -11.19 13.57 18.73
CA LEU A 644 -12.04 14.66 18.21
C LEU A 644 -11.84 14.89 16.71
N VAL A 645 -10.60 14.82 16.22
CA VAL A 645 -10.28 14.99 14.80
C VAL A 645 -10.94 13.91 13.92
N LEU A 646 -10.95 12.65 14.35
CA LEU A 646 -11.62 11.56 13.64
C LEU A 646 -13.15 11.67 13.72
N ARG A 647 -13.69 12.10 14.87
CA ARG A 647 -15.13 12.37 15.02
C ARG A 647 -15.60 13.46 14.05
N ARG A 648 -14.82 14.54 13.94
CA ARG A 648 -15.08 15.64 12.99
C ARG A 648 -14.99 15.16 11.54
N ALA A 649 -13.93 14.45 11.18
CA ALA A 649 -13.77 13.90 9.83
C ALA A 649 -14.96 12.99 9.45
N GLY A 650 -15.33 12.05 10.33
CA GLY A 650 -16.48 11.17 10.10
C GLY A 650 -17.82 11.90 10.02
N ARG A 651 -18.01 12.97 10.80
CA ARG A 651 -19.19 13.84 10.68
C ARG A 651 -19.23 14.54 9.31
N TYR A 652 -18.13 15.17 8.91
CA TYR A 652 -18.05 15.90 7.63
C TYR A 652 -18.21 14.97 6.42
N ALA A 653 -17.68 13.75 6.49
CA ALA A 653 -17.89 12.75 5.45
C ALA A 653 -19.38 12.39 5.28
N ARG A 654 -20.13 12.26 6.38
CA ARG A 654 -21.58 12.01 6.34
C ARG A 654 -22.37 13.21 5.80
N GLU A 655 -21.97 14.43 6.16
CA GLU A 655 -22.58 15.66 5.64
C GLU A 655 -22.41 15.76 4.12
N LEU A 656 -21.18 15.55 3.62
CA LEU A 656 -20.87 15.54 2.18
C LEU A 656 -21.65 14.45 1.44
N ALA A 657 -21.69 13.23 1.98
CA ALA A 657 -22.44 12.12 1.38
C ALA A 657 -23.96 12.40 1.33
N ALA A 658 -24.52 13.10 2.32
CA ALA A 658 -25.92 13.49 2.32
C ALA A 658 -26.24 14.51 1.21
N VAL A 659 -25.35 15.48 0.98
CA VAL A 659 -25.49 16.45 -0.13
C VAL A 659 -25.41 15.74 -1.48
N ASP A 660 -24.46 14.81 -1.67
CA ASP A 660 -24.33 14.03 -2.89
C ASP A 660 -25.55 13.13 -3.15
N ALA A 661 -26.16 12.57 -2.10
CA ALA A 661 -27.38 11.78 -2.23
C ALA A 661 -28.62 12.61 -2.64
N LEU A 662 -28.63 13.91 -2.31
CA LEU A 662 -29.71 14.83 -2.66
C LEU A 662 -29.52 15.47 -4.05
N ALA A 663 -28.29 15.50 -4.58
CA ALA A 663 -27.99 16.09 -5.89
C ALA A 663 -28.77 15.49 -7.09
N PRO A 664 -28.99 14.15 -7.18
CA PRO A 664 -29.83 13.56 -8.23
C PRO A 664 -31.30 13.95 -8.15
N LEU A 665 -31.81 14.27 -6.95
CA LEU A 665 -33.20 14.66 -6.73
C LEU A 665 -33.47 16.12 -7.12
N ALA A 666 -32.43 16.95 -7.26
CA ALA A 666 -32.51 18.37 -7.58
C ALA A 666 -32.46 18.68 -9.09
N GLY A 667 -32.47 17.67 -9.98
CA GLY A 667 -32.64 17.84 -11.42
C GLY A 667 -31.39 17.56 -12.25
N GLY A 668 -31.24 16.30 -12.69
CA GLY A 668 -30.27 15.92 -13.72
C GLY A 668 -30.28 14.42 -13.97
N LYS A 669 -30.71 14.00 -15.17
CA LYS A 669 -30.73 12.58 -15.58
C LYS A 669 -29.32 11.96 -15.45
N ALA A 670 -29.19 10.91 -14.65
CA ALA A 670 -27.99 10.08 -14.60
C ALA A 670 -27.79 9.34 -15.94
N PRO A 671 -26.57 9.30 -16.52
CA PRO A 671 -26.33 8.48 -17.69
C PRO A 671 -26.17 7.00 -17.28
N VAL A 672 -26.69 6.17 -18.18
CA VAL A 672 -27.02 4.75 -18.10
C VAL A 672 -25.78 3.84 -18.24
N ALA A 673 -25.89 2.67 -17.57
CA ALA A 673 -25.29 1.35 -17.82
C ALA A 673 -23.78 1.22 -18.06
N ALA A 674 -23.15 0.49 -17.13
CA ALA A 674 -21.88 -0.17 -17.34
C ALA A 674 -21.96 -1.16 -18.52
N ALA A 675 -21.15 -0.91 -19.56
CA ALA A 675 -20.93 -1.84 -20.65
C ALA A 675 -20.33 -3.16 -20.10
N ARG A 676 -21.01 -4.28 -20.34
CA ARG A 676 -20.49 -5.63 -20.11
C ARG A 676 -19.39 -5.93 -21.12
N PRO A 677 -18.15 -6.27 -20.74
CA PRO A 677 -17.19 -6.81 -21.69
C PRO A 677 -17.62 -8.24 -22.06
N LEU A 678 -17.78 -8.49 -23.37
CA LEU A 678 -18.03 -9.81 -23.97
C LEU A 678 -16.87 -10.75 -23.64
N ALA A 679 -17.11 -11.69 -22.73
CA ALA A 679 -16.16 -12.70 -22.26
C ALA A 679 -16.13 -13.94 -23.17
N TRP A 680 -15.93 -13.77 -24.48
CA TRP A 680 -15.99 -14.88 -25.46
C TRP A 680 -14.66 -15.27 -26.11
N GLN A 681 -13.52 -14.92 -25.49
CA GLN A 681 -12.19 -15.40 -25.92
C GLN A 681 -11.41 -16.16 -24.84
N ARG A 682 -11.98 -16.36 -23.65
CA ARG A 682 -11.29 -17.03 -22.52
C ARG A 682 -11.62 -18.52 -22.35
N GLY A 683 -12.52 -19.07 -23.16
CA GLY A 683 -13.01 -20.45 -23.01
C GLY A 683 -12.13 -21.53 -23.64
N LEU A 684 -11.34 -21.21 -24.68
CA LEU A 684 -10.66 -22.22 -25.49
C LEU A 684 -9.31 -22.71 -24.91
N SER A 685 -8.65 -21.91 -24.08
CA SER A 685 -7.41 -22.32 -23.37
C SER A 685 -7.68 -23.06 -22.05
N LEU A 686 -8.87 -22.93 -21.48
CA LEU A 686 -9.28 -23.60 -20.24
C LEU A 686 -9.80 -25.03 -20.50
N ALA A 687 -10.49 -25.24 -21.62
CA ALA A 687 -10.93 -26.57 -22.03
C ALA A 687 -9.75 -27.50 -22.36
N SER A 688 -8.68 -26.97 -22.94
CA SER A 688 -7.49 -27.74 -23.35
C SER A 688 -6.61 -28.17 -22.16
N LEU A 689 -6.47 -27.34 -21.12
CA LEU A 689 -5.79 -27.71 -19.88
C LEU A 689 -6.61 -28.67 -19.01
N ALA A 690 -7.94 -28.52 -18.99
CA ALA A 690 -8.83 -29.46 -18.32
C ALA A 690 -8.84 -30.84 -19.00
N LEU A 691 -8.79 -30.89 -20.34
CA LEU A 691 -8.65 -32.13 -21.12
C LEU A 691 -7.31 -32.81 -20.90
N ALA A 692 -6.21 -32.06 -20.83
CA ALA A 692 -4.89 -32.61 -20.51
C ALA A 692 -4.83 -33.18 -19.08
N GLY A 693 -5.46 -32.50 -18.10
CA GLY A 693 -5.59 -33.00 -16.73
C GLY A 693 -6.47 -34.25 -16.62
N LEU A 694 -7.59 -34.31 -17.34
CA LEU A 694 -8.49 -35.47 -17.34
C LEU A 694 -7.86 -36.70 -18.01
N PHE A 695 -7.06 -36.52 -19.07
CA PHE A 695 -6.40 -37.62 -19.76
C PHE A 695 -5.23 -38.23 -18.96
N ILE A 696 -4.48 -37.40 -18.22
CA ILE A 696 -3.43 -37.89 -17.31
C ILE A 696 -4.05 -38.70 -16.16
N SER A 697 -5.25 -38.35 -15.70
CA SER A 697 -5.98 -39.11 -14.67
C SER A 697 -6.63 -40.41 -15.17
N ALA A 698 -6.69 -40.65 -16.48
CA ALA A 698 -7.30 -41.83 -17.08
C ALA A 698 -6.29 -42.87 -17.61
N ALA A 699 -4.99 -42.60 -17.51
CA ALA A 699 -3.96 -43.54 -17.96
C ALA A 699 -3.86 -44.74 -16.99
N PRO A 700 -3.96 -45.99 -17.48
CA PRO A 700 -3.82 -47.17 -16.62
C PRO A 700 -2.40 -47.27 -16.03
N ARG A 701 -2.32 -47.69 -14.77
CA ARG A 701 -1.05 -47.86 -14.03
C ARG A 701 -0.20 -48.94 -14.73
N GLY A 702 1.01 -48.57 -15.19
CA GLY A 702 1.99 -49.51 -15.77
C GLY A 702 2.74 -49.05 -17.03
N MET A 703 2.48 -47.84 -17.56
CA MET A 703 3.08 -47.36 -18.80
C MET A 703 4.53 -46.86 -18.60
N GLY A 704 5.47 -47.30 -19.45
CA GLY A 704 6.89 -46.96 -19.34
C GLY A 704 7.22 -45.51 -19.72
N HIS A 705 8.28 -44.94 -19.14
CA HIS A 705 8.70 -43.54 -19.31
C HIS A 705 8.85 -43.10 -20.78
N ALA A 706 9.25 -43.99 -21.69
CA ALA A 706 9.41 -43.69 -23.11
C ALA A 706 8.06 -43.44 -23.83
N GLU A 707 7.03 -44.23 -23.52
CA GLU A 707 5.70 -44.10 -24.13
C GLU A 707 4.96 -42.86 -23.62
N LEU A 708 5.12 -42.55 -22.32
CA LEU A 708 4.57 -41.33 -21.71
C LEU A 708 5.18 -40.07 -22.34
N SER A 709 6.50 -40.10 -22.62
CA SER A 709 7.21 -38.97 -23.24
C SER A 709 6.77 -38.74 -24.69
N ALA A 710 6.57 -39.79 -25.49
CA ALA A 710 6.09 -39.69 -26.86
C ALA A 710 4.66 -39.11 -26.94
N HIS A 711 3.77 -39.52 -26.03
CA HIS A 711 2.39 -39.03 -26.00
C HIS A 711 2.26 -37.60 -25.43
N VAL A 712 3.10 -37.22 -24.47
CA VAL A 712 3.21 -35.84 -23.98
C VAL A 712 3.72 -34.91 -25.09
N LEU A 713 4.69 -35.37 -25.89
CA LEU A 713 5.18 -34.65 -27.06
C LEU A 713 4.10 -34.48 -28.14
N GLU A 714 3.31 -35.52 -28.44
CA GLU A 714 2.20 -35.43 -29.40
C GLU A 714 1.09 -34.49 -28.91
N THR A 715 0.77 -34.52 -27.61
CA THR A 715 -0.22 -33.63 -26.97
C THR A 715 0.27 -32.18 -26.93
N GLN A 716 1.56 -31.95 -26.64
CA GLN A 716 2.18 -30.64 -26.75
C GLN A 716 2.21 -30.12 -28.19
N ARG A 717 2.37 -31.01 -29.18
CA ARG A 717 2.31 -30.67 -30.60
C ARG A 717 0.90 -30.25 -31.02
N ILE A 718 -0.14 -30.96 -30.57
CA ILE A 718 -1.55 -30.62 -30.82
C ILE A 718 -1.94 -29.31 -30.11
N VAL A 719 -1.51 -29.10 -28.86
CA VAL A 719 -1.73 -27.85 -28.12
C VAL A 719 -0.97 -26.69 -28.75
N MET A 720 0.27 -26.88 -29.21
CA MET A 720 1.00 -25.86 -29.98
C MET A 720 0.33 -25.55 -31.32
N LEU A 721 -0.23 -26.54 -32.02
CA LEU A 721 -0.97 -26.32 -33.27
C LEU A 721 -2.29 -25.57 -33.03
N ALA A 722 -2.96 -25.82 -31.89
CA ALA A 722 -4.21 -25.15 -31.51
C ALA A 722 -4.03 -23.76 -30.87
N THR A 723 -2.82 -23.43 -30.39
CA THR A 723 -2.50 -22.16 -29.71
C THR A 723 -1.49 -21.29 -30.47
N SER A 724 -0.99 -21.77 -31.61
CA SER A 724 -0.08 -21.05 -32.48
C SER A 724 -0.77 -19.86 -33.17
N PRO A 725 -0.26 -18.61 -33.01
CA PRO A 725 -0.70 -17.44 -33.77
C PRO A 725 -0.43 -17.55 -35.28
N GLN A 726 0.23 -18.61 -35.76
CA GLN A 726 0.56 -18.80 -37.17
C GLN A 726 -0.51 -19.58 -37.96
N ALA A 727 -1.53 -20.16 -37.29
CA ALA A 727 -2.68 -20.77 -37.98
C ALA A 727 -3.67 -19.72 -38.54
N GLU A 728 -3.71 -18.51 -37.98
CA GLU A 728 -4.53 -17.39 -38.49
C GLU A 728 -3.92 -16.68 -39.72
N ALA A 729 -2.67 -16.97 -40.09
CA ALA A 729 -1.98 -16.25 -41.15
C ALA A 729 -2.15 -16.83 -42.58
N ARG A 730 -2.92 -17.92 -42.77
CA ARG A 730 -3.11 -18.54 -44.09
C ARG A 730 -4.53 -18.51 -44.67
N VAL A 731 -5.49 -17.81 -44.06
CA VAL A 731 -6.89 -17.74 -44.60
C VAL A 731 -7.37 -16.33 -44.94
N LEU A 732 -6.56 -15.28 -44.79
CA LEU A 732 -6.95 -13.92 -45.22
C LEU A 732 -5.93 -13.26 -46.15
N PRO A 733 -5.85 -13.73 -47.40
CA PRO A 733 -5.65 -12.79 -48.50
C PRO A 733 -6.66 -13.05 -49.62
N ARG A 734 -7.96 -12.90 -49.36
CA ARG A 734 -8.96 -12.78 -50.45
C ARG A 734 -10.21 -11.94 -50.18
N GLU A 735 -10.47 -11.46 -48.95
CA GLU A 735 -11.70 -10.69 -48.66
C GLU A 735 -11.51 -9.27 -48.07
N LYS A 736 -10.28 -8.76 -47.98
CA LYS A 736 -10.03 -7.34 -47.62
C LYS A 736 -10.74 -6.31 -48.55
N PRO A 737 -10.88 -6.54 -49.88
CA PRO A 737 -11.57 -5.59 -50.75
C PRO A 737 -13.11 -5.56 -50.63
N ARG A 738 -13.73 -6.53 -49.94
CA ARG A 738 -15.19 -6.58 -49.72
C ARG A 738 -15.60 -5.88 -48.43
N LEU A 739 -14.84 -6.05 -47.35
CA LEU A 739 -15.11 -5.38 -46.06
C LEU A 739 -14.92 -3.86 -46.12
N GLN A 740 -13.99 -3.36 -46.95
CA GLN A 740 -13.83 -1.91 -47.17
C GLN A 740 -14.99 -1.31 -47.98
N ARG A 741 -15.66 -2.09 -48.86
CA ARG A 741 -16.83 -1.62 -49.61
C ARG A 741 -18.10 -1.53 -48.74
N VAL A 742 -18.26 -2.42 -47.77
CA VAL A 742 -19.39 -2.39 -46.82
C VAL A 742 -19.22 -1.27 -45.78
N ALA A 743 -17.99 -0.96 -45.36
CA ALA A 743 -17.72 0.19 -44.49
C ALA A 743 -17.94 1.54 -45.20
N ALA A 744 -17.66 1.61 -46.52
CA ALA A 744 -17.87 2.82 -47.32
C ALA A 744 -19.35 3.08 -47.67
N SER A 745 -20.19 2.04 -47.76
CA SER A 745 -21.65 2.20 -47.96
C SER A 745 -22.36 2.66 -46.69
N SER A 746 -21.93 2.19 -45.52
CA SER A 746 -22.44 2.63 -44.21
C SER A 746 -22.18 4.13 -43.96
N GLN A 747 -20.98 4.63 -44.29
CA GLN A 747 -20.64 6.06 -44.12
C GLN A 747 -21.36 7.00 -45.10
N ARG A 748 -21.79 6.52 -46.28
CA ARG A 748 -22.62 7.31 -47.21
C ARG A 748 -24.06 7.42 -46.73
N ALA A 749 -24.63 6.37 -46.13
CA ALA A 749 -25.97 6.40 -45.55
C ALA A 749 -26.07 7.37 -44.35
N THR A 750 -25.03 7.45 -43.51
CA THR A 750 -25.03 8.39 -42.36
C THR A 750 -24.84 9.85 -42.77
N ARG A 751 -24.20 10.13 -43.92
CA ARG A 751 -24.06 11.50 -44.44
C ARG A 751 -25.31 12.00 -45.16
N GLN A 752 -26.09 11.12 -45.79
CA GLN A 752 -27.38 11.49 -46.39
C GLN A 752 -28.46 11.78 -45.32
N GLN A 753 -28.41 11.12 -44.16
CA GLN A 753 -29.37 11.34 -43.06
C GLN A 753 -29.10 12.64 -42.26
N ALA A 754 -27.87 13.18 -42.33
CA ALA A 754 -27.50 14.45 -41.72
C ALA A 754 -27.84 15.70 -42.57
N GLN A 755 -28.28 15.52 -43.82
CA GLN A 755 -28.72 16.62 -44.71
C GLN A 755 -30.23 16.91 -44.64
N TRP A 756 -31.02 16.10 -43.92
CA TRP A 756 -32.48 16.26 -43.77
C TRP A 756 -32.92 16.96 -42.46
N LEU A 757 -31.98 17.38 -41.61
CA LEU A 757 -32.26 18.01 -40.30
C LEU A 757 -31.65 19.41 -40.13
N ALA A 758 -31.31 20.09 -41.22
CA ALA A 758 -30.88 21.49 -41.18
C ALA A 758 -32.11 22.43 -41.28
N PRO A 759 -32.33 23.37 -40.35
CA PRO A 759 -33.38 24.36 -40.47
C PRO A 759 -33.06 25.37 -41.59
N PRO A 760 -34.06 25.86 -42.36
CA PRO A 760 -33.83 26.79 -43.46
C PRO A 760 -33.41 28.18 -42.93
N ARG A 761 -32.44 28.79 -43.61
CA ARG A 761 -32.11 30.22 -43.46
C ARG A 761 -33.15 31.03 -44.23
N GLY A 762 -34.03 31.72 -43.50
CA GLY A 762 -34.99 32.68 -44.03
C GLY A 762 -34.58 34.12 -43.70
N THR A 763 -34.73 34.98 -44.70
CA THR A 763 -34.38 36.39 -44.82
C THR A 763 -35.30 37.32 -44.04
N SER A 764 -34.89 38.59 -43.94
CA SER A 764 -35.64 39.73 -43.43
C SER A 764 -37.01 39.88 -44.10
N ASP A 765 -38.02 40.28 -43.32
CA ASP A 765 -38.78 41.54 -43.50
C ASP A 765 -40.01 41.57 -42.56
N SER A 766 -40.20 42.70 -41.87
CA SER A 766 -41.44 43.13 -41.19
C SER A 766 -42.51 43.48 -42.25
N PRO A 767 -43.83 43.67 -41.99
CA PRO A 767 -44.41 44.31 -40.79
C PRO A 767 -45.81 43.78 -40.33
N ILE A 768 -46.35 44.50 -39.34
CA ILE A 768 -47.68 44.47 -38.68
C ILE A 768 -47.70 43.76 -37.33
#